data_AF-A0A4W5P550-F1
#
_entry.id   AF-A0A4W5P550-F1
#
_cell.length_a   1.000
_cell.length_b   1.000
_cell.length_c   1.000
_cell.angle_alpha   90.00
_cell.angle_beta   90.00
_cell.angle_gamma   90.00
#
_symmetry.space_group_name_H-M   'P 1'
#
loop_
_entity.id
_entity.type
_entity.pdbx_description
1 polymer ?
#
loop_
_entity_poly.entity_id
_entity_poly.type
_entity_poly.pdbx_seq_one_letter_code
_entity_poly.pdbx_strand_id
1 'polypeptide(L)'
;MVAVDCSNTGAGTLVLKPITFKNIAGDQTVKATFDIPSQKSVAPVQRDLRVVPSTRVSRLEVYSQEDEDSLVDSMVLRDKEKIDWTAGDLLENLHYRLYDERGREVPLSEEMAQRIKVNWTADVSVEELTQGKLPNVPVPSLVKEEHFYQVSYMEELVSVETSFTIVPRPDEPKHMKATLSESTVRMGEVLSGKIFLQLTDQYGNTTQMLTATCVDSLAVDAEGLDKASLVFTWQESTHSMLVTGVRFNPGFPGIRELNFTWRDFAEHVTIKLTAGVPAQLKLVDGPQEPLQVLNEQGIQTPFLLQLFDEWGNPSPDQRVVVTLKTSTPALKVKSSVNSQPIDKDGKVSFVVDHVSGPKGEYALEFRGSFNKKPIHGPSVKLTIIADPNKPVKLVVEYNTNSVFPAGGTLTVFSVSVVSEEGSTIKNLNPATMSMLLWKGEPSGTSRPPSGAAQLKCSKPMEDEKADSFHFRDKVIPDHVGKYTIQFVLCVDKTKGLWSHQYVINVVPNDPVKLAPDLQPPTPVVVNNNVLDSRTLVEDMSLKLMDIYNNSAGLELSGKVVVTIKSSKGSSDKDLPLFEGKAKSLQFSLVNGEAQITNLSIMEDSPGQDGNEYVLLFRPSVPGFGPKNPLAAFELPFRFYNDVENRKQMSELTKKKDQLKQTVDIYRSLFDTNRQLITELSNQVRNATNKESHLKSELRKNNMDVAQLSSIPAIDKVIGQKTTDMERMKLQTRRVCSMPDPFRGNPDVLGKIGHLALVEDDDVATVISWHLLGDIDCVVTMTTVAARKIYDDTQGKQQVMPLDTVFWRNNRSRPLPHIKNDRDSFRPIGNPVFARDLLIFPENAENCQIVFGNLLGDTILMDDLDSANHYRKGVVQSKIPCPTLLTRQGERIRSNGKFGGLQNKAPPIERLRGQVFGAPLPKDYHTFMGQIDLLQQYRLAMEKSRQVKEDFDGHMQYLKSPEMVQKEEEMDEQEKQLKDIETKLASTPVRTPSAIGVKRSLDKAGESSGMVTKRMRRKLLKQDY
;
A
#
# COMPACT_ATOMS: atom_id res chain seq x y z
N MET A 1 -100.18 -53.43 -4.68
CA MET A 1 -101.19 -54.22 -3.94
C MET A 1 -100.60 -54.55 -2.59
N VAL A 2 -101.35 -54.31 -1.52
CA VAL A 2 -101.01 -54.75 -0.16
C VAL A 2 -102.07 -55.78 0.21
N ALA A 3 -101.66 -56.96 0.65
CA ALA A 3 -102.56 -58.04 1.04
C ALA A 3 -102.31 -58.39 2.51
N VAL A 4 -103.37 -58.74 3.22
CA VAL A 4 -103.33 -59.18 4.62
C VAL A 4 -104.11 -60.48 4.72
N ASP A 5 -103.56 -61.46 5.44
CA ASP A 5 -104.25 -62.74 5.68
C ASP A 5 -105.23 -62.56 6.84
N CYS A 6 -106.51 -62.71 6.54
CA CYS A 6 -107.60 -62.59 7.52
C CYS A 6 -108.19 -63.95 7.92
N SER A 7 -107.61 -65.07 7.49
CA SER A 7 -108.20 -66.42 7.64
C SER A 7 -108.44 -66.83 9.09
N ASN A 8 -107.60 -66.41 10.03
CA ASN A 8 -107.72 -66.79 11.45
C ASN A 8 -108.59 -65.85 12.28
N THR A 9 -108.64 -64.55 11.95
CA THR A 9 -109.21 -63.50 12.81
C THR A 9 -110.45 -62.84 12.22
N GLY A 10 -110.74 -63.05 10.92
CA GLY A 10 -111.82 -62.38 10.20
C GLY A 10 -111.58 -60.90 9.88
N ALA A 11 -110.47 -60.31 10.34
CA ALA A 11 -110.09 -58.92 10.08
C ALA A 11 -108.57 -58.74 10.06
N GLY A 12 -108.07 -57.76 9.29
CA GLY A 12 -106.65 -57.43 9.16
C GLY A 12 -106.44 -55.93 8.88
N THR A 13 -105.28 -55.40 9.26
CA THR A 13 -104.92 -53.98 9.03
C THR A 13 -103.95 -53.88 7.85
N LEU A 14 -104.25 -53.00 6.89
CA LEU A 14 -103.40 -52.72 5.73
C LEU A 14 -102.64 -51.41 5.93
N VAL A 15 -101.31 -51.45 5.87
CA VAL A 15 -100.46 -50.25 5.89
C VAL A 15 -100.07 -49.90 4.45
N LEU A 16 -100.45 -48.71 4.00
CA LEU A 16 -100.17 -48.21 2.64
C LEU A 16 -98.93 -47.31 2.61
N LYS A 17 -98.31 -47.16 1.43
CA LYS A 17 -97.30 -46.12 1.18
C LYS A 17 -97.96 -44.72 1.19
N PRO A 18 -97.21 -43.65 1.52
CA PRO A 18 -97.74 -42.29 1.51
C PRO A 18 -98.39 -41.91 0.17
N ILE A 19 -99.54 -41.25 0.23
CA ILE A 19 -100.28 -40.77 -0.95
C ILE A 19 -99.87 -39.33 -1.19
N THR A 20 -99.34 -39.03 -2.38
CA THR A 20 -98.87 -37.69 -2.75
C THR A 20 -99.88 -36.98 -3.64
N PHE A 21 -100.24 -35.75 -3.28
CA PHE A 21 -101.07 -34.84 -4.08
C PHE A 21 -100.30 -33.54 -4.34
N LYS A 22 -100.46 -32.95 -5.53
CA LYS A 22 -99.97 -31.59 -5.78
C LYS A 22 -101.00 -30.59 -5.27
N ASN A 23 -100.56 -29.63 -4.43
CA ASN A 23 -101.34 -28.47 -3.98
C ASN A 23 -102.67 -28.82 -3.29
N ILE A 24 -102.62 -29.66 -2.25
CA ILE A 24 -103.81 -30.05 -1.49
C ILE A 24 -104.29 -28.89 -0.58
N ALA A 25 -105.33 -28.17 -1.00
CA ALA A 25 -105.91 -27.08 -0.20
C ALA A 25 -106.91 -27.58 0.87
N GLY A 26 -107.30 -28.86 0.80
CA GLY A 26 -108.27 -29.49 1.70
C GLY A 26 -108.45 -30.97 1.38
N ASP A 27 -109.28 -31.64 2.17
CA ASP A 27 -109.44 -33.09 2.14
C ASP A 27 -109.83 -33.61 0.75
N GLN A 28 -109.16 -34.67 0.32
CA GLN A 28 -109.40 -35.34 -0.96
C GLN A 28 -110.01 -36.72 -0.75
N THR A 29 -110.80 -37.20 -1.70
CA THR A 29 -111.39 -38.54 -1.63
C THR A 29 -110.78 -39.44 -2.71
N VAL A 30 -110.23 -40.59 -2.32
CA VAL A 30 -109.63 -41.58 -3.22
C VAL A 30 -110.41 -42.88 -3.16
N LYS A 31 -110.72 -43.47 -4.32
CA LYS A 31 -111.39 -44.77 -4.39
C LYS A 31 -110.39 -45.91 -4.23
N ALA A 32 -110.58 -46.73 -3.21
CA ALA A 32 -109.84 -47.97 -2.99
C ALA A 32 -110.72 -49.18 -3.31
N THR A 33 -110.19 -50.12 -4.08
CA THR A 33 -110.84 -51.40 -4.37
C THR A 33 -110.25 -52.47 -3.46
N PHE A 34 -111.10 -53.16 -2.70
CA PHE A 34 -110.74 -54.28 -1.84
C PHE A 34 -111.25 -55.57 -2.46
N ASP A 35 -110.34 -56.52 -2.73
CA ASP A 35 -110.65 -57.84 -3.25
C ASP A 35 -110.15 -58.94 -2.29
N ILE A 36 -110.75 -60.13 -2.38
CA ILE A 36 -110.28 -61.33 -1.68
C ILE A 36 -109.84 -62.31 -2.77
N PRO A 37 -108.55 -62.28 -3.19
CA PRO A 37 -108.09 -63.00 -4.38
C PRO A 37 -108.31 -64.51 -4.31
N SER A 38 -108.32 -65.08 -3.11
CA SER A 38 -108.51 -66.51 -2.85
C SER A 38 -109.95 -67.00 -2.99
N GLN A 39 -110.94 -66.11 -3.05
CA GLN A 39 -112.38 -66.45 -3.07
C GLN A 39 -113.11 -65.74 -4.22
N LYS A 40 -113.06 -66.32 -5.43
CA LYS A 40 -113.63 -65.71 -6.66
C LYS A 40 -115.14 -65.48 -6.64
N SER A 41 -115.87 -66.09 -5.71
CA SER A 41 -117.32 -65.91 -5.55
C SER A 41 -117.69 -64.60 -4.83
N VAL A 42 -116.73 -63.90 -4.23
CA VAL A 42 -116.95 -62.60 -3.56
C VAL A 42 -116.50 -61.47 -4.50
N ALA A 43 -117.42 -60.61 -4.89
CA ALA A 43 -117.11 -59.46 -5.74
C ALA A 43 -116.26 -58.42 -4.99
N PRO A 44 -115.25 -57.79 -5.63
CA PRO A 44 -114.49 -56.71 -5.04
C PRO A 44 -115.38 -55.54 -4.60
N VAL A 45 -115.07 -54.94 -3.46
CA VAL A 45 -115.78 -53.78 -2.92
C VAL A 45 -114.96 -52.52 -3.10
N GLN A 46 -115.56 -51.48 -3.69
CA GLN A 46 -114.95 -50.15 -3.71
C GLN A 46 -115.40 -49.35 -2.48
N ARG A 47 -114.44 -48.66 -1.85
CA ARG A 47 -114.69 -47.69 -0.78
C ARG A 47 -113.97 -46.38 -1.07
N ASP A 48 -114.64 -45.29 -0.75
CA ASP A 48 -114.06 -43.96 -0.74
C ASP A 48 -113.22 -43.77 0.53
N LEU A 49 -111.94 -43.44 0.37
CA LEU A 49 -111.01 -43.09 1.45
C LEU A 49 -110.81 -41.57 1.47
N ARG A 50 -110.98 -40.95 2.64
CA ARG A 50 -110.68 -39.52 2.84
C ARG A 50 -109.20 -39.34 3.18
N VAL A 51 -108.49 -38.59 2.35
CA VAL A 51 -107.10 -38.19 2.52
C VAL A 51 -107.08 -36.76 3.04
N VAL A 52 -106.54 -36.57 4.24
CA VAL A 52 -106.38 -35.26 4.88
C VAL A 52 -104.93 -34.76 4.70
N PRO A 53 -104.69 -33.44 4.56
CA PRO A 53 -103.35 -32.88 4.51
C PRO A 53 -102.52 -33.27 5.74
N SER A 54 -101.21 -33.43 5.54
CA SER A 54 -100.30 -33.81 6.61
C SER A 54 -100.23 -32.72 7.67
N THR A 55 -100.21 -33.12 8.94
CA THR A 55 -99.89 -32.22 10.07
C THR A 55 -98.38 -32.03 10.26
N ARG A 56 -97.55 -32.60 9.37
CA ARG A 56 -96.10 -32.43 9.40
C ARG A 56 -95.72 -31.03 8.90
N VAL A 57 -94.58 -30.56 9.38
CA VAL A 57 -93.99 -29.27 8.98
C VAL A 57 -93.74 -29.27 7.47
N SER A 58 -94.23 -28.24 6.79
CA SER A 58 -94.09 -28.02 5.35
C SER A 58 -93.42 -26.69 5.00
N ARG A 59 -93.47 -25.71 5.91
CA ARG A 59 -92.93 -24.36 5.72
C ARG A 59 -92.33 -23.82 7.02
N LEU A 60 -91.20 -23.13 6.89
CA LEU A 60 -90.48 -22.45 7.97
C LEU A 60 -90.39 -20.97 7.61
N GLU A 61 -90.76 -20.09 8.53
CA GLU A 61 -90.62 -18.64 8.39
C GLU A 61 -89.72 -18.10 9.49
N VAL A 62 -88.87 -17.12 9.15
CA VAL A 62 -87.99 -16.41 10.09
C VAL A 62 -88.36 -14.94 10.08
N TYR A 63 -88.42 -14.33 11.25
CA TYR A 63 -88.74 -12.93 11.42
C TYR A 63 -87.94 -12.33 12.56
N SER A 64 -87.75 -11.02 12.53
CA SER A 64 -87.22 -10.24 13.65
C SER A 64 -88.36 -9.58 14.40
N GLN A 65 -88.23 -9.46 15.72
CA GLN A 65 -89.17 -8.80 16.61
C GLN A 65 -88.45 -7.64 17.34
N GLU A 66 -88.94 -6.41 17.17
CA GLU A 66 -88.29 -5.22 17.75
C GLU A 66 -88.47 -5.12 19.29
N ASP A 67 -89.60 -5.59 19.84
CA ASP A 67 -89.92 -5.56 21.27
C ASP A 67 -90.61 -6.87 21.72
N GLU A 68 -90.23 -7.43 22.87
CA GLU A 68 -90.80 -8.69 23.41
C GLU A 68 -92.33 -8.65 23.62
N ASP A 69 -92.90 -7.45 23.82
CA ASP A 69 -94.35 -7.24 24.06
C ASP A 69 -95.16 -6.92 22.78
N SER A 70 -94.51 -6.80 21.62
CA SER A 70 -95.20 -6.45 20.36
C SER A 70 -95.69 -7.70 19.63
N LEU A 71 -97.02 -7.86 19.50
CA LEU A 71 -97.67 -9.00 18.80
C LEU A 71 -97.59 -8.91 17.25
N VAL A 72 -96.78 -8.00 16.71
CA VAL A 72 -96.66 -7.75 15.26
C VAL A 72 -95.22 -7.98 14.83
N ASP A 73 -95.02 -8.92 13.90
CA ASP A 73 -93.72 -9.19 13.29
C ASP A 73 -93.22 -7.93 12.57
N SER A 74 -92.09 -7.36 13.01
CA SER A 74 -91.58 -6.08 12.45
C SER A 74 -90.88 -6.29 11.10
N MET A 75 -90.20 -7.42 10.91
CA MET A 75 -89.54 -7.78 9.66
C MET A 75 -89.53 -9.29 9.44
N VAL A 76 -90.31 -9.77 8.46
CA VAL A 76 -90.26 -11.17 8.00
C VAL A 76 -89.13 -11.31 6.96
N LEU A 77 -88.14 -12.16 7.26
CA LEU A 77 -87.04 -12.46 6.33
C LEU A 77 -87.52 -13.47 5.30
N ARG A 78 -87.75 -13.02 4.07
CA ARG A 78 -88.21 -13.89 2.99
C ARG A 78 -87.07 -14.78 2.50
N ASP A 79 -87.42 -15.98 2.03
CA ASP A 79 -86.43 -16.89 1.47
C ASP A 79 -85.65 -16.22 0.32
N LYS A 80 -84.33 -16.25 0.43
CA LYS A 80 -83.31 -15.66 -0.46
C LYS A 80 -83.31 -14.14 -0.53
N GLU A 81 -83.88 -13.46 0.45
CA GLU A 81 -83.85 -12.00 0.55
C GLU A 81 -82.44 -11.48 0.85
N LYS A 82 -82.08 -10.33 0.26
CA LYS A 82 -80.88 -9.57 0.59
C LYS A 82 -81.28 -8.40 1.48
N ILE A 83 -80.72 -8.33 2.68
CA ILE A 83 -80.93 -7.23 3.61
C ILE A 83 -79.61 -6.49 3.81
N ASP A 84 -79.69 -5.19 3.94
CA ASP A 84 -78.53 -4.37 4.24
C ASP A 84 -78.44 -4.13 5.76
N TRP A 85 -77.24 -4.24 6.34
CA TRP A 85 -77.04 -4.03 7.78
C TRP A 85 -75.71 -3.32 8.07
N THR A 86 -75.57 -2.71 9.24
CA THR A 86 -74.35 -1.99 9.63
C THR A 86 -73.19 -2.96 9.86
N ALA A 87 -72.01 -2.66 9.30
CA ALA A 87 -70.82 -3.50 9.42
C ALA A 87 -70.34 -3.59 10.88
N GLY A 88 -70.09 -4.80 11.36
CA GLY A 88 -69.66 -5.08 12.74
C GLY A 88 -70.78 -5.01 13.79
N ASP A 89 -72.03 -4.82 13.37
CA ASP A 89 -73.22 -4.83 14.24
C ASP A 89 -73.80 -6.26 14.41
N LEU A 90 -74.80 -6.42 15.27
CA LEU A 90 -75.43 -7.70 15.59
C LEU A 90 -76.93 -7.68 15.23
N LEU A 91 -77.38 -8.62 14.40
CA LEU A 91 -78.81 -8.79 14.09
C LEU A 91 -79.45 -9.67 15.18
N GLU A 92 -80.23 -9.05 16.06
CA GLU A 92 -80.82 -9.65 17.26
C GLU A 92 -82.32 -9.99 17.12
N ASN A 93 -82.87 -10.68 18.12
CA ASN A 93 -84.29 -10.99 18.27
C ASN A 93 -84.93 -11.72 17.08
N LEU A 94 -84.16 -12.64 16.48
CA LEU A 94 -84.63 -13.51 15.42
C LEU A 94 -85.51 -14.63 16.00
N HIS A 95 -86.65 -14.87 15.37
CA HIS A 95 -87.60 -15.91 15.75
C HIS A 95 -88.03 -16.73 14.53
N TYR A 96 -88.51 -17.95 14.76
CA TYR A 96 -89.00 -18.84 13.72
C TYR A 96 -90.38 -19.42 14.04
N ARG A 97 -91.18 -19.65 13.00
CA ARG A 97 -92.46 -20.38 13.08
C ARG A 97 -92.49 -21.50 12.05
N LEU A 98 -93.12 -22.62 12.43
CA LEU A 98 -93.28 -23.79 11.59
C LEU A 98 -94.75 -23.96 11.23
N TYR A 99 -95.03 -24.26 9.97
CA TYR A 99 -96.39 -24.42 9.47
C TYR A 99 -96.59 -25.79 8.83
N ASP A 100 -97.76 -26.40 9.05
CA ASP A 100 -98.15 -27.64 8.39
C ASP A 100 -98.55 -27.41 6.92
N GLU A 101 -98.88 -28.47 6.17
CA GLU A 101 -99.29 -28.37 4.75
C GLU A 101 -100.56 -27.53 4.53
N ARG A 102 -101.33 -27.26 5.59
CA ARG A 102 -102.56 -26.45 5.56
C ARG A 102 -102.30 -25.00 6.00
N GLY A 103 -101.06 -24.64 6.32
CA GLY A 103 -100.68 -23.31 6.79
C GLY A 103 -101.07 -23.05 8.24
N ARG A 104 -101.35 -24.09 9.03
CA ARG A 104 -101.56 -23.95 10.49
C ARG A 104 -100.21 -24.00 11.19
N GLU A 105 -100.03 -23.14 12.18
CA GLU A 105 -98.83 -23.15 13.00
C GLU A 105 -98.73 -24.46 13.80
N VAL A 106 -97.56 -25.08 13.75
CA VAL A 106 -97.26 -26.32 14.47
C VAL A 106 -96.69 -25.95 15.84
N PRO A 107 -97.31 -26.40 16.96
CA PRO A 107 -96.76 -26.14 18.29
C PRO A 107 -95.35 -26.70 18.42
N LEU A 108 -94.42 -25.87 18.90
CA LEU A 108 -93.03 -26.27 19.07
C LEU A 108 -92.89 -27.23 20.26
N SER A 109 -92.19 -28.35 20.04
CA SER A 109 -91.80 -29.29 21.09
C SER A 109 -90.28 -29.38 21.19
N GLU A 110 -89.77 -29.90 22.30
CA GLU A 110 -88.32 -30.07 22.53
C GLU A 110 -87.67 -30.96 21.45
N GLU A 111 -88.35 -32.03 21.03
CA GLU A 111 -87.88 -32.90 19.94
C GLU A 111 -87.81 -32.16 18.58
N MET A 112 -88.71 -31.20 18.35
CA MET A 112 -88.70 -30.38 17.13
C MET A 112 -87.61 -29.31 17.18
N ALA A 113 -87.37 -28.70 18.33
CA ALA A 113 -86.30 -27.72 18.54
C ALA A 113 -84.92 -28.34 18.23
N GLN A 114 -84.65 -29.58 18.68
CA GLN A 114 -83.39 -30.28 18.38
C GLN A 114 -83.14 -30.55 16.88
N ARG A 115 -84.18 -30.43 16.04
CA ARG A 115 -84.13 -30.62 14.59
C ARG A 115 -83.91 -29.33 13.81
N ILE A 116 -83.92 -28.17 14.48
CA ILE A 116 -83.57 -26.89 13.88
C ILE A 116 -82.05 -26.75 13.80
N LYS A 117 -81.54 -26.31 12.65
CA LYS A 117 -80.13 -25.99 12.44
C LYS A 117 -79.97 -24.65 11.74
N VAL A 118 -78.97 -23.90 12.20
CA VAL A 118 -78.51 -22.64 11.59
C VAL A 118 -77.07 -22.80 11.09
N ASN A 119 -76.65 -22.00 10.10
CA ASN A 119 -75.30 -22.11 9.51
C ASN A 119 -74.26 -21.11 10.06
N TRP A 120 -74.63 -20.21 10.98
CA TRP A 120 -73.74 -19.16 11.50
C TRP A 120 -73.24 -19.37 12.94
N THR A 121 -73.82 -20.32 13.69
CA THR A 121 -73.32 -20.72 15.00
C THR A 121 -73.52 -22.23 15.22
N ALA A 122 -72.61 -22.86 15.96
CA ALA A 122 -72.73 -24.25 16.37
C ALA A 122 -73.42 -24.42 17.73
N ASP A 123 -73.39 -23.38 18.57
CA ASP A 123 -73.97 -23.38 19.91
C ASP A 123 -75.36 -22.77 19.86
N VAL A 124 -76.38 -23.64 19.89
CA VAL A 124 -77.79 -23.24 19.85
C VAL A 124 -78.48 -23.73 21.13
N SER A 125 -79.11 -22.81 21.86
CA SER A 125 -79.87 -23.15 23.07
C SER A 125 -81.17 -23.87 22.70
N VAL A 126 -81.31 -25.12 23.14
CA VAL A 126 -82.55 -25.89 22.93
C VAL A 126 -83.73 -25.22 23.63
N GLU A 127 -83.51 -24.61 24.80
CA GLU A 127 -84.53 -23.88 25.55
C GLU A 127 -85.07 -22.67 24.76
N GLU A 128 -84.18 -21.87 24.16
CA GLU A 128 -84.58 -20.72 23.33
C GLU A 128 -85.27 -21.17 22.04
N LEU A 129 -84.81 -22.24 21.41
CA LEU A 129 -85.46 -22.82 20.23
C LEU A 129 -86.87 -23.33 20.56
N THR A 130 -87.12 -23.92 21.73
CA THR A 130 -88.49 -24.33 22.11
C THR A 130 -89.44 -23.15 22.26
N GLN A 131 -88.91 -21.96 22.51
CA GLN A 131 -89.67 -20.70 22.54
C GLN A 131 -89.78 -20.04 21.16
N GLY A 132 -89.19 -20.64 20.12
CA GLY A 132 -89.19 -20.11 18.76
C GLY A 132 -88.10 -19.07 18.50
N LYS A 133 -87.12 -18.88 19.39
CA LYS A 133 -86.04 -17.89 19.27
C LYS A 133 -84.79 -18.49 18.62
N LEU A 134 -84.16 -17.75 17.72
CA LEU A 134 -82.92 -18.10 17.00
C LEU A 134 -81.71 -17.32 17.55
N PRO A 135 -80.48 -17.83 17.42
CA PRO A 135 -79.26 -17.10 17.81
C PRO A 135 -79.03 -15.85 16.98
N ASN A 136 -78.48 -14.81 17.62
CA ASN A 136 -78.10 -13.56 16.96
C ASN A 136 -77.09 -13.79 15.82
N VAL A 137 -77.16 -12.96 14.78
CA VAL A 137 -76.31 -13.05 13.59
C VAL A 137 -75.27 -11.92 13.60
N PRO A 138 -73.95 -12.23 13.71
CA PRO A 138 -72.92 -11.20 13.63
C PRO A 138 -72.71 -10.73 12.20
N VAL A 139 -72.73 -9.42 11.98
CA VAL A 139 -72.49 -8.81 10.67
C VAL A 139 -70.99 -8.57 10.45
N PRO A 140 -70.42 -8.94 9.29
CA PRO A 140 -69.01 -8.71 8.98
C PRO A 140 -68.60 -7.24 9.15
N SER A 141 -67.38 -7.01 9.65
CA SER A 141 -66.83 -5.66 9.85
C SER A 141 -66.31 -5.00 8.56
N LEU A 142 -66.16 -5.75 7.46
CA LEU A 142 -65.69 -5.24 6.18
C LEU A 142 -66.81 -5.29 5.13
N VAL A 143 -67.04 -4.17 4.46
CA VAL A 143 -68.14 -3.95 3.50
C VAL A 143 -68.00 -4.75 2.19
N LYS A 144 -66.91 -5.49 2.01
CA LYS A 144 -66.58 -6.16 0.74
C LYS A 144 -67.23 -7.53 0.57
N GLU A 145 -67.85 -8.10 1.59
CA GLU A 145 -68.30 -9.50 1.58
C GLU A 145 -69.77 -9.63 2.00
N GLU A 146 -70.65 -9.96 1.04
CA GLU A 146 -72.03 -10.38 1.34
C GLU A 146 -72.00 -11.77 2.01
N HIS A 147 -72.78 -11.97 3.08
CA HIS A 147 -72.77 -13.22 3.86
C HIS A 147 -74.12 -13.93 3.83
N PHE A 148 -74.10 -15.23 3.56
CA PHE A 148 -75.29 -16.09 3.41
C PHE A 148 -75.66 -16.81 4.71
N TYR A 149 -76.91 -16.68 5.12
CA TYR A 149 -77.47 -17.25 6.35
C TYR A 149 -78.66 -18.16 6.05
N GLN A 150 -78.76 -19.28 6.75
CA GLN A 150 -79.76 -20.31 6.50
C GLN A 150 -80.27 -20.96 7.79
N VAL A 151 -81.59 -21.15 7.86
CA VAL A 151 -82.28 -21.90 8.93
C VAL A 151 -82.97 -23.10 8.30
N SER A 152 -82.79 -24.29 8.88
CA SER A 152 -83.35 -25.54 8.39
C SER A 152 -83.99 -26.36 9.50
N TYR A 153 -85.08 -27.04 9.17
CA TYR A 153 -85.75 -28.04 10.01
C TYR A 153 -85.68 -29.40 9.30
N MET A 154 -85.13 -30.42 9.97
CA MET A 154 -84.96 -31.76 9.39
C MET A 154 -85.68 -32.85 10.19
N GLU A 155 -86.61 -33.53 9.55
CA GLU A 155 -87.32 -34.72 10.01
C GLU A 155 -87.10 -35.87 9.02
N GLU A 156 -87.12 -37.14 9.44
CA GLU A 156 -86.62 -38.33 8.71
C GLU A 156 -86.88 -38.38 7.19
N LEU A 157 -88.00 -37.82 6.71
CA LEU A 157 -88.39 -37.79 5.29
C LEU A 157 -88.75 -36.37 4.77
N VAL A 158 -88.61 -35.32 5.59
CA VAL A 158 -89.02 -33.94 5.27
C VAL A 158 -87.94 -32.95 5.73
N SER A 159 -87.44 -32.12 4.80
CA SER A 159 -86.52 -31.02 5.11
C SER A 159 -87.12 -29.71 4.60
N VAL A 160 -87.22 -28.72 5.47
CA VAL A 160 -87.71 -27.38 5.13
C VAL A 160 -86.63 -26.37 5.52
N GLU A 161 -86.34 -25.43 4.64
CA GLU A 161 -85.30 -24.43 4.83
C GLU A 161 -85.77 -23.04 4.39
N THR A 162 -85.23 -22.01 5.03
CA THR A 162 -85.31 -20.61 4.57
C THR A 162 -83.93 -19.98 4.69
N SER A 163 -83.62 -19.05 3.79
CA SER A 163 -82.32 -18.39 3.72
C SER A 163 -82.43 -16.88 3.51
N PHE A 164 -81.40 -16.14 3.88
CA PHE A 164 -81.27 -14.70 3.61
C PHE A 164 -79.78 -14.33 3.51
N THR A 165 -79.46 -13.17 2.95
CA THR A 165 -78.08 -12.68 2.80
C THR A 165 -77.95 -11.27 3.37
N ILE A 166 -76.93 -11.04 4.19
CA ILE A 166 -76.64 -9.70 4.72
C ILE A 166 -75.57 -9.03 3.85
N VAL A 167 -75.84 -7.79 3.44
CA VAL A 167 -74.92 -6.89 2.76
C VAL A 167 -74.43 -5.84 3.77
N PRO A 168 -73.18 -5.92 4.25
CA PRO A 168 -72.69 -4.97 5.24
C PRO A 168 -72.52 -3.56 4.65
N ARG A 169 -72.96 -2.52 5.37
CA ARG A 169 -72.74 -1.10 5.04
C ARG A 169 -71.72 -0.47 6.00
N PRO A 170 -70.95 0.54 5.56
CA PRO A 170 -70.04 1.26 6.45
C PRO A 170 -70.78 1.82 7.67
N ASP A 171 -70.15 1.73 8.83
CA ASP A 171 -70.63 2.34 10.08
C ASP A 171 -70.38 3.87 10.08
N GLU A 172 -70.75 4.56 11.15
CA GLU A 172 -70.49 6.00 11.30
C GLU A 172 -68.99 6.32 11.17
N PRO A 173 -68.64 7.43 10.50
CA PRO A 173 -67.24 7.80 10.30
C PRO A 173 -66.56 8.14 11.62
N LYS A 174 -65.37 7.56 11.83
CA LYS A 174 -64.58 7.72 13.06
C LYS A 174 -63.18 8.26 12.81
N HIS A 175 -62.61 8.01 11.63
CA HIS A 175 -61.25 8.39 11.29
C HIS A 175 -61.20 9.13 9.95
N MET A 176 -60.30 10.11 9.84
CA MET A 176 -59.89 10.65 8.55
C MET A 176 -58.60 9.92 8.13
N LYS A 177 -58.52 9.52 6.87
CA LYS A 177 -57.35 8.84 6.31
C LYS A 177 -56.78 9.65 5.16
N ALA A 178 -55.50 9.98 5.25
CA ALA A 178 -54.75 10.65 4.20
C ALA A 178 -53.83 9.67 3.46
N THR A 179 -53.96 9.58 2.14
CA THR A 179 -53.13 8.72 1.29
C THR A 179 -52.30 9.58 0.36
N LEU A 180 -50.97 9.50 0.45
CA LEU A 180 -50.03 10.24 -0.38
C LEU A 180 -49.26 9.29 -1.31
N SER A 181 -48.94 9.78 -2.51
CA SER A 181 -48.12 9.06 -3.50
C SER A 181 -46.63 9.39 -3.39
N GLU A 182 -46.30 10.64 -3.04
CA GLU A 182 -44.92 11.09 -2.83
C GLU A 182 -44.84 11.93 -1.56
N SER A 183 -43.74 11.75 -0.80
CA SER A 183 -43.52 12.43 0.48
C SER A 183 -42.34 13.40 0.46
N THR A 184 -41.80 13.76 -0.71
CA THR A 184 -40.61 14.63 -0.81
C THR A 184 -40.84 15.77 -1.78
N VAL A 185 -40.48 16.99 -1.37
CA VAL A 185 -40.57 18.20 -2.19
C VAL A 185 -39.28 19.01 -2.11
N ARG A 186 -38.88 19.64 -3.20
CA ARG A 186 -37.72 20.57 -3.24
C ARG A 186 -38.19 21.97 -2.89
N MET A 187 -37.32 22.74 -2.23
CA MET A 187 -37.60 24.13 -1.90
C MET A 187 -37.94 24.95 -3.15
N GLY A 188 -39.04 25.71 -3.10
CA GLY A 188 -39.54 26.50 -4.22
C GLY A 188 -40.33 25.70 -5.28
N GLU A 189 -40.37 24.38 -5.21
CA GLU A 189 -41.16 23.52 -6.11
C GLU A 189 -42.49 23.10 -5.46
N VAL A 190 -43.42 22.60 -6.28
CA VAL A 190 -44.71 22.05 -5.83
C VAL A 190 -44.57 20.53 -5.72
N LEU A 191 -45.15 19.91 -4.70
CA LEU A 191 -45.21 18.45 -4.57
C LEU A 191 -45.92 17.86 -5.80
N SER A 192 -45.20 16.99 -6.54
CA SER A 192 -45.76 16.34 -7.73
C SER A 192 -46.80 15.27 -7.35
N GLY A 193 -46.60 14.62 -6.20
CA GLY A 193 -47.55 13.68 -5.61
C GLY A 193 -48.88 14.30 -5.21
N LYS A 194 -49.94 13.50 -5.37
CA LYS A 194 -51.31 13.83 -4.97
C LYS A 194 -51.60 13.28 -3.58
N ILE A 195 -52.39 14.02 -2.79
CA ILE A 195 -52.87 13.60 -1.47
C ILE A 195 -54.39 13.40 -1.52
N PHE A 196 -54.87 12.22 -1.16
CA PHE A 196 -56.28 11.87 -1.11
C PHE A 196 -56.76 11.74 0.34
N LEU A 197 -57.87 12.39 0.67
CA LEU A 197 -58.51 12.33 1.99
C LEU A 197 -59.84 11.60 1.90
N GLN A 198 -60.05 10.64 2.81
CA GLN A 198 -61.27 9.85 2.94
C GLN A 198 -61.68 9.77 4.41
N LEU A 199 -62.99 9.69 4.69
CA LEU A 199 -63.49 9.34 6.02
C LEU A 199 -63.76 7.84 6.07
N THR A 200 -63.23 7.19 7.09
CA THR A 200 -63.45 5.78 7.35
C THR A 200 -64.16 5.56 8.67
N ASP A 201 -64.96 4.50 8.73
CA ASP A 201 -65.50 4.01 10.00
C ASP A 201 -64.40 3.40 10.88
N GLN A 202 -64.80 2.86 12.04
CA GLN A 202 -63.89 2.23 12.99
C GLN A 202 -63.20 0.96 12.47
N TYR A 203 -63.70 0.36 11.39
CA TYR A 203 -63.17 -0.84 10.77
C TYR A 203 -62.38 -0.54 9.49
N GLY A 204 -62.25 0.75 9.12
CA GLY A 204 -61.50 1.20 7.95
C GLY A 204 -62.31 1.20 6.65
N ASN A 205 -63.63 1.03 6.70
CA ASN A 205 -64.48 1.13 5.52
C ASN A 205 -64.73 2.59 5.15
N THR A 206 -64.64 2.93 3.86
CA THR A 206 -64.89 4.30 3.39
C THR A 206 -66.37 4.65 3.52
N THR A 207 -66.65 5.75 4.20
CA THR A 207 -68.01 6.29 4.38
C THR A 207 -68.35 7.28 3.27
N GLN A 208 -69.65 7.48 3.00
CA GLN A 208 -70.13 8.42 1.97
C GLN A 208 -70.39 9.85 2.52
N MET A 209 -69.87 10.17 3.71
CA MET A 209 -70.17 11.44 4.39
C MET A 209 -69.42 12.65 3.79
N LEU A 210 -68.24 12.45 3.20
CA LEU A 210 -67.60 13.50 2.41
C LEU A 210 -68.34 13.67 1.08
N THR A 211 -68.64 14.91 0.73
CA THR A 211 -69.29 15.27 -0.54
C THR A 211 -68.56 16.43 -1.19
N ALA A 212 -68.93 16.77 -2.43
CA ALA A 212 -68.37 17.91 -3.16
C ALA A 212 -68.51 19.24 -2.40
N THR A 213 -69.57 19.40 -1.60
CA THR A 213 -69.81 20.63 -0.81
C THR A 213 -68.87 20.77 0.39
N CYS A 214 -68.24 19.69 0.83
CA CYS A 214 -67.36 19.69 2.00
C CYS A 214 -65.97 20.27 1.68
N VAL A 215 -65.62 20.45 0.40
CA VAL A 215 -64.30 20.90 -0.07
C VAL A 215 -63.94 22.28 0.49
N ASP A 216 -64.91 23.20 0.54
CA ASP A 216 -64.69 24.58 1.01
C ASP A 216 -64.48 24.69 2.53
N SER A 217 -64.77 23.62 3.27
CA SER A 217 -64.69 23.57 4.73
C SER A 217 -63.45 22.84 5.27
N LEU A 218 -62.60 22.30 4.38
CA LEU A 218 -61.38 21.60 4.74
C LEU A 218 -60.25 22.61 5.02
N ALA A 219 -59.61 22.49 6.17
CA ALA A 219 -58.47 23.32 6.54
C ALA A 219 -57.18 22.50 6.56
N VAL A 220 -56.10 23.10 6.04
CA VAL A 220 -54.75 22.51 6.05
C VAL A 220 -53.76 23.50 6.65
N ASP A 221 -52.95 23.00 7.57
CA ASP A 221 -51.92 23.79 8.24
C ASP A 221 -50.58 23.04 8.30
N ALA A 222 -49.48 23.76 8.08
CA ALA A 222 -48.12 23.27 8.28
C ALA A 222 -47.15 24.46 8.37
N GLU A 223 -46.03 24.26 9.07
CA GLU A 223 -44.99 25.29 9.21
C GLU A 223 -44.38 25.65 7.84
N GLY A 224 -44.52 26.92 7.46
CA GLY A 224 -43.97 27.45 6.21
C GLY A 224 -44.73 27.03 4.95
N LEU A 225 -45.94 26.50 5.06
CA LEU A 225 -46.79 26.14 3.92
C LEU A 225 -47.32 27.38 3.19
N ASP A 226 -47.20 27.39 1.87
CA ASP A 226 -47.84 28.37 1.01
C ASP A 226 -49.32 28.01 0.82
N LYS A 227 -50.19 28.61 1.64
CA LYS A 227 -51.63 28.35 1.57
C LYS A 227 -52.26 28.87 0.26
N ALA A 228 -51.62 29.83 -0.42
CA ALA A 228 -52.15 30.40 -1.66
C ALA A 228 -51.97 29.46 -2.85
N SER A 229 -51.03 28.51 -2.79
CA SER A 229 -50.80 27.54 -3.85
C SER A 229 -51.67 26.28 -3.75
N LEU A 230 -52.34 26.06 -2.61
CA LEU A 230 -53.15 24.86 -2.37
C LEU A 230 -54.44 24.88 -3.19
N VAL A 231 -54.75 23.72 -3.78
CA VAL A 231 -55.98 23.50 -4.52
C VAL A 231 -56.64 22.23 -4.03
N PHE A 232 -57.91 22.36 -3.62
CA PHE A 232 -58.77 21.27 -3.16
C PHE A 232 -59.78 20.92 -4.26
N THR A 233 -59.93 19.64 -4.56
CA THR A 233 -60.85 19.16 -5.60
C THR A 233 -61.58 17.90 -5.14
N TRP A 234 -62.85 17.77 -5.52
CA TRP A 234 -63.63 16.57 -5.25
C TRP A 234 -63.38 15.51 -6.33
N GLN A 235 -63.16 14.26 -5.93
CA GLN A 235 -63.02 13.13 -6.84
C GLN A 235 -64.21 12.18 -6.71
N GLU A 236 -65.10 12.23 -7.71
CA GLU A 236 -66.35 11.48 -7.72
C GLU A 236 -66.14 9.96 -7.83
N SER A 237 -65.14 9.52 -8.60
CA SER A 237 -64.86 8.09 -8.81
C SER A 237 -64.38 7.33 -7.57
N THR A 238 -63.84 8.04 -6.57
CA THR A 238 -63.20 7.45 -5.37
C THR A 238 -63.84 7.96 -4.07
N HIS A 239 -64.87 8.80 -4.17
CA HIS A 239 -65.50 9.50 -3.05
C HIS A 239 -64.47 10.12 -2.09
N SER A 240 -63.46 10.80 -2.65
CA SER A 240 -62.34 11.36 -1.87
C SER A 240 -62.05 12.82 -2.24
N MET A 241 -61.44 13.55 -1.31
CA MET A 241 -60.93 14.89 -1.59
C MET A 241 -59.48 14.81 -2.02
N LEU A 242 -59.15 15.48 -3.12
CA LEU A 242 -57.81 15.58 -3.67
C LEU A 242 -57.20 16.94 -3.32
N VAL A 243 -56.05 16.91 -2.64
CA VAL A 243 -55.24 18.09 -2.34
C VAL A 243 -54.02 18.10 -3.24
N THR A 244 -53.82 19.23 -3.94
CA THR A 244 -52.67 19.49 -4.81
C THR A 244 -52.12 20.89 -4.55
N GLY A 245 -50.96 21.22 -5.12
CA GLY A 245 -50.37 22.55 -4.95
C GLY A 245 -49.61 22.74 -3.63
N VAL A 246 -49.24 21.66 -2.96
CA VAL A 246 -48.45 21.71 -1.71
C VAL A 246 -47.05 22.25 -2.02
N ARG A 247 -46.75 23.46 -1.53
CA ARG A 247 -45.47 24.15 -1.67
C ARG A 247 -45.09 24.80 -0.34
N PHE A 248 -43.80 24.87 -0.05
CA PHE A 248 -43.29 25.54 1.13
C PHE A 248 -42.51 26.80 0.76
N ASN A 249 -42.63 27.82 1.61
CA ASN A 249 -41.83 29.04 1.55
C ASN A 249 -40.34 28.74 1.82
N PRO A 250 -39.41 29.60 1.36
CA PRO A 250 -37.98 29.42 1.61
C PRO A 250 -37.65 29.31 3.11
N GLY A 251 -36.79 28.36 3.49
CA GLY A 251 -36.42 28.10 4.87
C GLY A 251 -35.38 26.98 5.04
N PHE A 252 -35.28 26.39 6.23
CA PHE A 252 -34.39 25.25 6.46
C PHE A 252 -35.01 23.93 5.95
N PRO A 253 -34.26 23.09 5.22
CA PRO A 253 -34.71 21.74 4.85
C PRO A 253 -35.05 20.90 6.08
N GLY A 254 -35.96 19.94 5.94
CA GLY A 254 -36.38 19.09 7.04
C GLY A 254 -37.73 18.44 6.84
N ILE A 255 -38.19 17.74 7.88
CA ILE A 255 -39.54 17.17 7.90
C ILE A 255 -40.54 18.30 8.19
N ARG A 256 -41.68 18.27 7.51
CA ARG A 256 -42.84 19.15 7.72
C ARG A 256 -44.08 18.29 7.90
N GLU A 257 -44.85 18.60 8.93
CA GLU A 257 -46.12 17.92 9.21
C GLU A 257 -47.26 18.77 8.65
N LEU A 258 -48.03 18.17 7.74
CA LEU A 258 -49.28 18.71 7.20
C LEU A 258 -50.45 18.16 8.01
N ASN A 259 -51.20 19.06 8.62
CA ASN A 259 -52.37 18.74 9.41
C ASN A 259 -53.62 19.07 8.61
N PHE A 260 -54.39 18.05 8.26
CA PHE A 260 -55.69 18.15 7.61
C PHE A 260 -56.77 18.12 8.69
N THR A 261 -57.71 19.07 8.63
CA THR A 261 -58.80 19.19 9.60
C THR A 261 -60.12 19.46 8.91
N TRP A 262 -61.15 18.70 9.28
CA TRP A 262 -62.52 18.89 8.82
C TRP A 262 -63.50 18.49 9.93
N ARG A 263 -64.27 19.46 10.45
CA ARG A 263 -65.09 19.30 11.67
C ARG A 263 -64.24 18.72 12.82
N ASP A 264 -64.68 17.61 13.41
CA ASP A 264 -64.00 16.93 14.52
C ASP A 264 -62.93 15.92 14.05
N PHE A 265 -62.74 15.77 12.73
CA PHE A 265 -61.76 14.84 12.16
C PHE A 265 -60.45 15.56 11.85
N ALA A 266 -59.33 14.96 12.26
CA ALA A 266 -57.99 15.44 11.96
C ALA A 266 -57.08 14.29 11.54
N GLU A 267 -56.19 14.54 10.59
CA GLU A 267 -55.18 13.59 10.13
C GLU A 267 -53.89 14.34 9.78
N HIS A 268 -52.72 13.73 10.05
CA HIS A 268 -51.42 14.37 9.81
C HIS A 268 -50.56 13.55 8.86
N VAL A 269 -49.82 14.25 8.00
CA VAL A 269 -48.94 13.66 6.98
C VAL A 269 -47.56 14.31 7.02
N THR A 270 -46.51 13.51 6.91
CA THR A 270 -45.13 14.01 6.87
C THR A 270 -44.62 14.22 5.44
N ILE A 271 -44.08 15.40 5.16
CA ILE A 271 -43.40 15.74 3.91
C ILE A 271 -41.96 16.13 4.20
N LYS A 272 -41.02 15.55 3.47
CA LYS A 272 -39.59 15.88 3.51
C LYS A 272 -39.29 17.02 2.55
N LEU A 273 -39.00 18.20 3.10
CA LEU A 273 -38.51 19.35 2.36
C LEU A 273 -36.99 19.25 2.16
N THR A 274 -36.55 19.26 0.90
CA THR A 274 -35.13 19.16 0.52
C THR A 274 -34.61 20.50 -0.01
N ALA A 275 -33.29 20.69 0.04
CA ALA A 275 -32.61 21.85 -0.55
C ALA A 275 -33.01 21.98 -2.03
N GLY A 276 -33.16 23.22 -2.49
CA GLY A 276 -33.62 23.46 -3.85
C GLY A 276 -32.48 23.43 -4.88
N VAL A 277 -32.66 24.18 -5.97
CA VAL A 277 -31.76 24.08 -7.14
C VAL A 277 -30.35 24.59 -6.78
N PRO A 278 -29.28 23.84 -7.12
CA PRO A 278 -27.90 24.27 -6.89
C PRO A 278 -27.57 25.62 -7.54
N ALA A 279 -26.98 26.54 -6.78
CA ALA A 279 -26.73 27.92 -7.22
C ALA A 279 -25.32 28.44 -6.95
N GLN A 280 -24.68 28.06 -5.85
CA GLN A 280 -23.38 28.61 -5.43
C GLN A 280 -22.42 27.51 -4.96
N LEU A 281 -21.13 27.68 -5.23
CA LEU A 281 -20.05 26.84 -4.69
C LEU A 281 -19.16 27.68 -3.78
N LYS A 282 -18.86 27.20 -2.57
CA LYS A 282 -18.00 27.91 -1.60
C LYS A 282 -16.90 27.00 -1.09
N LEU A 283 -15.72 27.56 -0.83
CA LEU A 283 -14.63 26.86 -0.15
C LEU A 283 -14.96 26.83 1.35
N VAL A 284 -15.02 25.63 1.93
CA VAL A 284 -15.32 25.41 3.36
C VAL A 284 -14.06 25.16 4.16
N ASP A 285 -13.12 24.42 3.58
CA ASP A 285 -11.84 24.13 4.20
C ASP A 285 -10.76 24.03 3.11
N GLY A 286 -9.52 24.33 3.46
CA GLY A 286 -8.43 24.44 2.50
C GLY A 286 -7.10 24.86 3.11
N PRO A 287 -6.06 24.94 2.29
CA PRO A 287 -4.76 25.43 2.74
C PRO A 287 -4.84 26.90 3.18
N GLN A 288 -3.98 27.28 4.13
CA GLN A 288 -3.93 28.62 4.70
C GLN A 288 -3.46 29.64 3.65
N GLU A 289 -4.19 30.76 3.50
CA GLU A 289 -3.81 31.87 2.61
C GLU A 289 -2.92 32.90 3.34
N PRO A 290 -1.92 33.51 2.68
CA PRO A 290 -1.57 33.38 1.26
C PRO A 290 -0.81 32.08 0.93
N LEU A 291 -1.22 31.40 -0.13
CA LEU A 291 -0.65 30.11 -0.51
C LEU A 291 0.68 30.28 -1.25
N GLN A 292 1.78 29.79 -0.68
CA GLN A 292 3.08 29.74 -1.35
C GLN A 292 3.44 28.29 -1.66
N VAL A 293 3.75 28.02 -2.94
CA VAL A 293 4.04 26.67 -3.41
C VAL A 293 5.38 26.67 -4.12
N LEU A 294 6.24 25.72 -3.74
CA LEU A 294 7.50 25.47 -4.45
C LEU A 294 7.19 24.92 -5.84
N ASN A 295 7.92 25.39 -6.85
CA ASN A 295 7.78 24.89 -8.21
C ASN A 295 7.97 23.35 -8.24
N GLU A 296 7.12 22.66 -9.00
CA GLU A 296 7.07 21.19 -9.11
C GLU A 296 6.63 20.43 -7.85
N GLN A 297 6.10 21.11 -6.83
CA GLN A 297 5.53 20.47 -5.64
C GLN A 297 3.99 20.50 -5.64
N GLY A 298 3.40 19.61 -4.84
CA GLY A 298 1.96 19.53 -4.59
C GLY A 298 1.52 20.33 -3.37
N ILE A 299 0.21 20.56 -3.27
CA ILE A 299 -0.45 21.17 -2.12
C ILE A 299 -1.10 20.03 -1.33
N GLN A 300 -0.52 19.71 -0.17
CA GLN A 300 -0.92 18.56 0.65
C GLN A 300 -2.32 18.72 1.26
N THR A 301 -2.69 19.95 1.64
CA THR A 301 -4.01 20.22 2.20
C THR A 301 -5.05 20.27 1.08
N PRO A 302 -6.10 19.44 1.12
CA PRO A 302 -7.13 19.41 0.09
C PRO A 302 -8.01 20.67 0.12
N PHE A 303 -8.52 21.06 -1.05
CA PHE A 303 -9.54 22.10 -1.18
C PHE A 303 -10.93 21.48 -1.05
N LEU A 304 -11.60 21.69 0.08
CA LEU A 304 -12.95 21.20 0.35
C LEU A 304 -13.99 22.26 -0.02
N LEU A 305 -14.77 21.98 -1.06
CA LEU A 305 -15.86 22.84 -1.51
C LEU A 305 -17.22 22.26 -1.12
N GLN A 306 -18.18 23.14 -0.83
CA GLN A 306 -19.58 22.79 -0.54
C GLN A 306 -20.49 23.49 -1.56
N LEU A 307 -21.44 22.72 -2.07
CA LEU A 307 -22.50 23.18 -2.94
C LEU A 307 -23.68 23.70 -2.10
N PHE A 308 -24.18 24.87 -2.48
CA PHE A 308 -25.33 25.53 -1.86
C PHE A 308 -26.41 25.81 -2.90
N ASP A 309 -27.66 25.74 -2.48
CA ASP A 309 -28.80 26.25 -3.25
C ASP A 309 -28.88 27.79 -3.18
N GLU A 310 -29.87 28.38 -3.85
CA GLU A 310 -30.06 29.84 -3.90
C GLU A 310 -30.37 30.46 -2.52
N TRP A 311 -30.85 29.64 -1.57
CA TRP A 311 -31.23 30.06 -0.23
C TRP A 311 -30.14 29.78 0.82
N GLY A 312 -28.96 29.31 0.39
CA GLY A 312 -27.82 29.07 1.28
C GLY A 312 -27.87 27.73 2.03
N ASN A 313 -28.70 26.79 1.60
CA ASN A 313 -28.72 25.44 2.16
C ASN A 313 -27.76 24.51 1.42
N PRO A 314 -27.05 23.61 2.13
CA PRO A 314 -26.24 22.56 1.50
C PRO A 314 -27.08 21.69 0.55
N SER A 315 -26.64 21.58 -0.71
CA SER A 315 -27.36 20.82 -1.74
C SER A 315 -26.62 19.53 -2.08
N PRO A 316 -27.23 18.34 -1.88
CA PRO A 316 -26.61 17.04 -2.19
C PRO A 316 -26.79 16.62 -3.67
N ASP A 317 -27.04 17.56 -4.58
CA ASP A 317 -27.35 17.25 -5.99
C ASP A 317 -26.11 16.81 -6.78
N GLN A 318 -25.91 15.49 -6.85
CA GLN A 318 -24.74 14.86 -7.49
C GLN A 318 -24.65 15.06 -9.01
N ARG A 319 -25.67 15.66 -9.64
CA ARG A 319 -25.62 16.05 -11.06
C ARG A 319 -24.69 17.23 -11.29
N VAL A 320 -24.29 17.93 -10.23
CA VAL A 320 -23.30 19.01 -10.31
C VAL A 320 -21.90 18.42 -10.40
N VAL A 321 -21.18 18.75 -11.48
CA VAL A 321 -19.76 18.41 -11.64
C VAL A 321 -18.92 19.66 -11.44
N VAL A 322 -17.96 19.58 -10.51
CA VAL A 322 -17.00 20.64 -10.24
C VAL A 322 -15.71 20.35 -10.99
N THR A 323 -15.14 21.39 -11.60
CA THR A 323 -13.89 21.36 -12.36
C THR A 323 -12.87 22.32 -11.77
N LEU A 324 -11.63 21.85 -11.64
CA LEU A 324 -10.48 22.66 -11.29
C LEU A 324 -9.87 23.24 -12.57
N LYS A 325 -9.72 24.56 -12.62
CA LYS A 325 -9.08 25.29 -13.72
C LYS A 325 -8.02 26.25 -13.19
N THR A 326 -7.09 26.60 -14.06
CA THR A 326 -6.11 27.66 -13.78
C THR A 326 -6.56 28.96 -14.43
N SER A 327 -6.29 30.08 -13.74
CA SER A 327 -6.52 31.43 -14.26
C SER A 327 -5.72 31.74 -15.53
N THR A 328 -4.55 31.10 -15.71
CA THR A 328 -3.69 31.29 -16.89
C THR A 328 -3.12 29.97 -17.42
N PRO A 329 -2.85 29.87 -18.75
CA PRO A 329 -2.23 28.68 -19.34
C PRO A 329 -0.76 28.47 -18.95
N ALA A 330 -0.09 29.51 -18.44
CA ALA A 330 1.31 29.45 -18.01
C ALA A 330 1.49 28.57 -16.76
N LEU A 331 0.43 28.46 -15.94
CA LEU A 331 0.38 27.58 -14.78
C LEU A 331 -0.12 26.19 -15.22
N LYS A 332 0.71 25.17 -15.06
CA LYS A 332 0.34 23.76 -15.26
C LYS A 332 0.09 23.10 -13.92
N VAL A 333 -1.12 22.60 -13.75
CA VAL A 333 -1.54 21.88 -12.55
C VAL A 333 -1.84 20.44 -12.94
N LYS A 334 -1.26 19.49 -12.21
CA LYS A 334 -1.72 18.10 -12.21
C LYS A 334 -2.37 17.80 -10.87
N SER A 335 -3.58 17.28 -10.96
CA SER A 335 -4.32 16.70 -9.86
C SER A 335 -4.72 15.28 -10.24
N SER A 336 -4.82 14.41 -9.24
CA SER A 336 -5.39 13.07 -9.34
C SER A 336 -6.77 13.10 -9.99
N VAL A 337 -7.55 14.17 -9.76
CA VAL A 337 -8.89 14.36 -10.32
C VAL A 337 -9.11 15.82 -10.69
N ASN A 338 -9.18 16.11 -12.00
CA ASN A 338 -9.43 17.47 -12.51
C ASN A 338 -10.92 17.86 -12.52
N SER A 339 -11.82 16.87 -12.40
CA SER A 339 -13.26 17.07 -12.37
C SER A 339 -13.96 15.94 -11.62
N GLN A 340 -14.92 16.27 -10.76
CA GLN A 340 -15.65 15.27 -9.99
C GLN A 340 -17.07 15.76 -9.64
N PRO A 341 -18.03 14.83 -9.55
CA PRO A 341 -19.36 15.14 -9.06
C PRO A 341 -19.32 15.45 -7.56
N ILE A 342 -20.31 16.21 -7.10
CA ILE A 342 -20.58 16.44 -5.68
C ILE A 342 -21.00 15.12 -4.99
N ASP A 343 -20.61 14.92 -3.74
CA ASP A 343 -20.96 13.74 -2.94
C ASP A 343 -22.39 13.79 -2.35
N LYS A 344 -22.74 12.81 -1.50
CA LYS A 344 -24.06 12.72 -0.84
C LYS A 344 -24.34 13.84 0.16
N ASP A 345 -23.30 14.53 0.64
CA ASP A 345 -23.39 15.61 1.62
C ASP A 345 -23.26 16.99 0.96
N GLY A 346 -23.17 17.05 -0.37
CA GLY A 346 -23.02 18.30 -1.10
C GLY A 346 -21.57 18.79 -1.18
N LYS A 347 -20.57 17.95 -0.86
CA LYS A 347 -19.16 18.32 -0.77
C LYS A 347 -18.32 17.72 -1.90
N VAL A 348 -17.16 18.32 -2.13
CA VAL A 348 -16.15 17.85 -3.09
C VAL A 348 -14.76 18.30 -2.66
N SER A 349 -13.75 17.44 -2.85
CA SER A 349 -12.39 17.65 -2.32
C SER A 349 -11.33 17.50 -3.39
N PHE A 350 -10.57 18.55 -3.67
CA PHE A 350 -9.49 18.51 -4.67
C PHE A 350 -8.12 18.52 -4.00
N VAL A 351 -7.27 17.54 -4.34
CA VAL A 351 -5.86 17.51 -3.93
C VAL A 351 -5.01 17.82 -5.15
N VAL A 352 -4.08 18.76 -5.02
CA VAL A 352 -3.21 19.16 -6.13
C VAL A 352 -1.85 18.49 -5.95
N ASP A 353 -1.54 17.53 -6.80
CA ASP A 353 -0.31 16.73 -6.65
C ASP A 353 0.94 17.47 -7.13
N HIS A 354 0.78 18.33 -8.14
CA HIS A 354 1.91 19.01 -8.76
C HIS A 354 1.50 20.32 -9.41
N VAL A 355 2.17 21.41 -9.03
CA VAL A 355 2.03 22.73 -9.63
C VAL A 355 3.36 23.09 -10.29
N SER A 356 3.32 23.50 -11.56
CA SER A 356 4.52 23.93 -12.30
C SER A 356 4.22 25.18 -13.11
N GLY A 357 5.13 26.15 -13.05
CA GLY A 357 4.96 27.43 -13.72
C GLY A 357 6.11 28.40 -13.42
N PRO A 358 6.19 29.52 -14.15
CA PRO A 358 7.13 30.58 -13.82
C PRO A 358 6.92 31.11 -12.39
N LYS A 359 7.95 31.71 -11.78
CA LYS A 359 7.79 32.45 -10.51
C LYS A 359 6.79 33.59 -10.71
N GLY A 360 5.76 33.65 -9.87
CA GLY A 360 4.71 34.66 -9.99
C GLY A 360 3.45 34.32 -9.19
N GLU A 361 2.48 35.23 -9.22
CA GLU A 361 1.15 35.03 -8.64
C GLU A 361 0.19 34.44 -9.66
N TYR A 362 -0.58 33.45 -9.23
CA TYR A 362 -1.59 32.75 -10.01
C TYR A 362 -2.83 32.50 -9.17
N ALA A 363 -3.89 32.01 -9.80
CA ALA A 363 -5.09 31.57 -9.11
C ALA A 363 -5.64 30.24 -9.66
N LEU A 364 -6.14 29.40 -8.75
CA LEU A 364 -6.94 28.21 -9.03
C LEU A 364 -8.42 28.58 -8.98
N GLU A 365 -9.15 28.26 -10.04
CA GLU A 365 -10.58 28.49 -10.16
C GLU A 365 -11.35 27.19 -10.05
N PHE A 366 -12.32 27.13 -9.14
CA PHE A 366 -13.24 26.01 -9.01
C PHE A 366 -14.58 26.40 -9.66
N ARG A 367 -15.01 25.65 -10.68
CA ARG A 367 -16.27 25.93 -11.39
C ARG A 367 -17.18 24.72 -11.38
N GLY A 368 -18.40 24.90 -10.89
CA GLY A 368 -19.46 23.90 -10.99
C GLY A 368 -20.21 23.99 -12.31
N SER A 369 -20.86 22.91 -12.71
CA SER A 369 -21.82 22.92 -13.83
C SER A 369 -23.04 22.07 -13.50
N PHE A 370 -24.23 22.61 -13.74
CA PHE A 370 -25.50 21.94 -13.52
C PHE A 370 -26.38 22.13 -14.77
N ASN A 371 -26.82 21.04 -15.40
CA ASN A 371 -27.62 21.09 -16.64
C ASN A 371 -27.04 22.04 -17.71
N LYS A 372 -25.71 22.01 -17.90
CA LYS A 372 -24.94 22.89 -18.80
C LYS A 372 -24.92 24.38 -18.43
N LYS A 373 -25.52 24.79 -17.30
CA LYS A 373 -25.37 26.14 -16.75
C LYS A 373 -24.18 26.18 -15.78
N PRO A 374 -23.28 27.16 -15.90
CA PRO A 374 -22.15 27.29 -14.98
C PRO A 374 -22.61 27.75 -13.60
N ILE A 375 -22.03 27.16 -12.56
CA ILE A 375 -22.15 27.59 -11.17
C ILE A 375 -20.83 28.25 -10.79
N HIS A 376 -20.90 29.52 -10.36
CA HIS A 376 -19.74 30.27 -9.91
C HIS A 376 -19.18 29.64 -8.62
N GLY A 377 -17.86 29.54 -8.55
CA GLY A 377 -17.14 29.04 -7.39
C GLY A 377 -15.92 29.90 -7.04
N PRO A 378 -15.22 29.55 -5.96
CA PRO A 378 -14.14 30.37 -5.41
C PRO A 378 -12.89 30.36 -6.31
N SER A 379 -12.11 31.43 -6.19
CA SER A 379 -10.80 31.58 -6.81
C SER A 379 -9.75 31.72 -5.71
N VAL A 380 -8.83 30.75 -5.61
CA VAL A 380 -7.78 30.72 -4.58
C VAL A 380 -6.47 31.19 -5.18
N LYS A 381 -5.85 32.21 -4.58
CA LYS A 381 -4.57 32.76 -5.04
C LYS A 381 -3.40 31.92 -4.53
N LEU A 382 -2.40 31.72 -5.37
CA LEU A 382 -1.14 31.07 -5.02
C LEU A 382 0.06 31.74 -5.66
N THR A 383 1.20 31.71 -4.98
CA THR A 383 2.47 32.23 -5.47
C THR A 383 3.45 31.08 -5.66
N ILE A 384 3.99 30.94 -6.87
CA ILE A 384 5.09 30.00 -7.12
C ILE A 384 6.40 30.63 -6.69
N ILE A 385 7.12 29.94 -5.81
CA ILE A 385 8.46 30.31 -5.33
C ILE A 385 9.51 29.28 -5.77
N ALA A 386 10.77 29.72 -5.88
CA ALA A 386 11.90 28.86 -6.25
C ALA A 386 12.31 27.96 -5.08
N ASP A 387 12.77 26.74 -5.35
CA ASP A 387 13.16 25.78 -4.31
C ASP A 387 14.62 26.00 -3.82
N PRO A 388 14.83 26.39 -2.54
CA PRO A 388 16.15 26.58 -1.97
C PRO A 388 16.98 25.30 -1.88
N ASN A 389 16.33 24.12 -1.93
CA ASN A 389 16.98 22.82 -1.77
C ASN A 389 17.11 22.04 -3.08
N LYS A 390 16.59 22.57 -4.20
CA LYS A 390 16.68 21.91 -5.51
C LYS A 390 18.00 22.30 -6.20
N PRO A 391 18.94 21.35 -6.41
CA PRO A 391 20.21 21.65 -7.06
C PRO A 391 20.02 21.88 -8.57
N VAL A 392 20.45 23.03 -9.08
CA VAL A 392 20.32 23.38 -10.51
C VAL A 392 21.66 23.54 -11.22
N LYS A 393 22.74 23.88 -10.49
CA LYS A 393 24.05 24.15 -11.09
C LYS A 393 25.19 23.80 -10.14
N LEU A 394 26.28 23.27 -10.71
CA LEU A 394 27.56 23.11 -10.01
C LEU A 394 28.51 24.24 -10.40
N VAL A 395 29.12 24.88 -9.40
CA VAL A 395 30.17 25.90 -9.57
C VAL A 395 31.47 25.32 -9.07
N VAL A 396 32.51 25.34 -9.90
CA VAL A 396 33.83 24.77 -9.57
C VAL A 396 34.86 25.89 -9.53
N GLU A 397 35.59 25.97 -8.44
CA GLU A 397 36.70 26.88 -8.22
C GLU A 397 38.00 26.08 -8.08
N TYR A 398 39.00 26.43 -8.87
CA TYR A 398 40.34 25.84 -8.79
C TYR A 398 41.38 26.85 -9.27
N ASN A 399 42.64 26.64 -8.88
CA ASN A 399 43.73 27.48 -9.35
C ASN A 399 44.09 27.11 -10.81
N THR A 400 43.72 27.98 -11.75
CA THR A 400 43.98 27.80 -13.19
C THR A 400 45.45 27.99 -13.57
N ASN A 401 46.25 28.59 -12.69
CA ASN A 401 47.69 28.80 -12.91
C ASN A 401 48.55 27.63 -12.38
N SER A 402 47.92 26.61 -11.80
CA SER A 402 48.61 25.41 -11.32
C SER A 402 49.23 24.63 -12.47
N VAL A 403 50.45 24.15 -12.26
CA VAL A 403 51.12 23.20 -13.13
C VAL A 403 50.84 21.79 -12.61
N PHE A 404 50.47 20.87 -13.50
CA PHE A 404 50.11 19.49 -13.15
C PHE A 404 51.20 18.52 -13.62
N PRO A 405 52.25 18.26 -12.82
CA PRO A 405 53.31 17.34 -13.20
C PRO A 405 52.81 15.90 -13.20
N ALA A 406 53.25 15.11 -14.18
CA ALA A 406 52.92 13.70 -14.31
C ALA A 406 53.23 12.92 -13.02
N GLY A 407 52.27 12.13 -12.52
CA GLY A 407 52.37 11.38 -11.26
C GLY A 407 52.40 12.23 -9.98
N GLY A 408 52.23 13.55 -10.08
CA GLY A 408 52.09 14.45 -8.94
C GLY A 408 50.71 14.38 -8.27
N THR A 409 50.35 15.41 -7.51
CA THR A 409 49.04 15.54 -6.86
C THR A 409 48.26 16.75 -7.37
N LEU A 410 46.96 16.57 -7.62
CA LEU A 410 46.07 17.63 -8.06
C LEU A 410 45.93 18.71 -6.98
N THR A 411 45.98 19.96 -7.41
CA THR A 411 45.61 21.10 -6.57
C THR A 411 44.14 21.06 -6.20
N VAL A 412 43.75 21.74 -5.12
CA VAL A 412 42.37 21.70 -4.61
C VAL A 412 41.37 22.21 -5.65
N PHE A 413 40.37 21.37 -5.96
CA PHE A 413 39.14 21.78 -6.64
C PHE A 413 38.02 21.88 -5.60
N SER A 414 37.39 23.05 -5.53
CA SER A 414 36.24 23.32 -4.66
C SER A 414 34.97 23.37 -5.49
N VAL A 415 33.95 22.59 -5.14
CA VAL A 415 32.69 22.46 -5.89
C VAL A 415 31.53 22.86 -5.00
N SER A 416 30.82 23.93 -5.36
CA SER A 416 29.63 24.41 -4.66
C SER A 416 28.37 24.09 -5.47
N VAL A 417 27.30 23.72 -4.77
CA VAL A 417 26.01 23.38 -5.39
C VAL A 417 25.06 24.55 -5.23
N VAL A 418 24.58 25.08 -6.35
CA VAL A 418 23.68 26.25 -6.38
C VAL A 418 22.23 25.77 -6.53
N SER A 419 21.36 26.30 -5.67
CA SER A 419 19.92 26.04 -5.70
C SER A 419 19.20 26.82 -6.79
N GLU A 420 17.94 26.49 -7.05
CA GLU A 420 17.07 27.25 -7.96
C GLU A 420 16.93 28.72 -7.53
N GLU A 421 17.03 29.00 -6.23
CA GLU A 421 17.04 30.36 -5.66
C GLU A 421 18.36 31.12 -5.90
N GLY A 422 19.42 30.43 -6.32
CA GLY A 422 20.74 31.02 -6.56
C GLY A 422 21.66 31.02 -5.34
N SER A 423 21.21 30.48 -4.20
CA SER A 423 22.02 30.30 -2.99
C SER A 423 22.79 28.97 -3.00
N THR A 424 23.88 28.86 -2.23
CA THR A 424 24.61 27.59 -2.06
C THR A 424 23.85 26.64 -1.13
N ILE A 425 23.59 25.41 -1.60
CA ILE A 425 22.92 24.36 -0.81
C ILE A 425 23.91 23.80 0.22
N LYS A 426 23.50 23.83 1.50
CA LYS A 426 24.27 23.30 2.63
C LYS A 426 23.80 21.88 2.99
N ASN A 427 24.66 21.08 3.62
CA ASN A 427 24.35 19.73 4.14
C ASN A 427 24.14 18.60 3.12
N LEU A 428 24.70 18.71 1.92
CA LEU A 428 24.71 17.60 0.96
C LEU A 428 25.77 16.54 1.34
N ASN A 429 25.42 15.26 1.20
CA ASN A 429 26.32 14.16 1.54
C ASN A 429 27.53 14.11 0.58
N PRO A 430 28.79 14.19 1.06
CA PRO A 430 29.98 14.09 0.21
C PRO A 430 30.07 12.81 -0.63
N ALA A 431 29.40 11.73 -0.23
CA ALA A 431 29.37 10.47 -0.98
C ALA A 431 28.58 10.56 -2.31
N THR A 432 27.70 11.55 -2.47
CA THR A 432 26.91 11.73 -3.70
C THR A 432 27.63 12.58 -4.75
N MET A 433 28.78 13.19 -4.40
CA MET A 433 29.61 13.99 -5.29
C MET A 433 30.83 13.19 -5.78
N SER A 434 31.08 13.19 -7.09
CA SER A 434 32.21 12.50 -7.71
C SER A 434 32.90 13.37 -8.77
N MET A 435 34.21 13.19 -8.89
CA MET A 435 35.04 13.76 -9.95
C MET A 435 35.39 12.66 -10.95
N LEU A 436 35.23 12.94 -12.23
CA LEU A 436 35.56 12.01 -13.31
C LEU A 436 36.73 12.59 -14.12
N LEU A 437 37.71 11.74 -14.42
CA LEU A 437 38.94 12.11 -15.13
C LEU A 437 39.21 11.15 -16.30
N TRP A 438 39.47 11.67 -17.50
CA TRP A 438 39.85 10.86 -18.67
C TRP A 438 40.79 11.60 -19.62
N LYS A 439 41.50 10.85 -20.47
CA LYS A 439 42.42 11.38 -21.47
C LYS A 439 41.66 11.89 -22.70
N GLY A 440 42.02 13.08 -23.20
CA GLY A 440 41.42 13.68 -24.40
C GLY A 440 40.73 15.03 -24.13
N GLU A 441 40.36 15.70 -25.22
CA GLU A 441 39.68 17.00 -25.21
C GLU A 441 38.15 16.86 -25.11
N PRO A 442 37.44 17.92 -24.67
CA PRO A 442 35.99 17.96 -24.56
C PRO A 442 35.33 17.60 -25.89
N SER A 443 34.59 16.50 -25.94
CA SER A 443 33.96 16.01 -27.18
C SER A 443 32.60 16.68 -27.49
N GLY A 444 32.22 17.72 -26.75
CA GLY A 444 30.93 18.42 -26.89
C GLY A 444 29.71 17.66 -26.35
N THR A 445 29.86 16.38 -26.00
CA THR A 445 28.84 15.56 -25.33
C THR A 445 28.93 15.73 -23.81
N SER A 446 27.78 15.83 -23.14
CA SER A 446 27.71 16.05 -21.69
C SER A 446 28.09 14.83 -20.84
N ARG A 447 28.34 13.67 -21.46
CA ARG A 447 28.47 12.38 -20.79
C ARG A 447 29.90 11.82 -20.92
N PRO A 448 30.52 11.37 -19.82
CA PRO A 448 31.89 10.85 -19.81
C PRO A 448 31.99 9.51 -20.58
N PRO A 449 33.18 9.17 -21.12
CA PRO A 449 33.43 7.87 -21.74
C PRO A 449 33.44 6.73 -20.71
N SER A 450 33.20 5.49 -21.17
CA SER A 450 33.10 4.30 -20.31
C SER A 450 34.38 3.97 -19.52
N GLY A 451 35.54 4.50 -19.93
CA GLY A 451 36.83 4.34 -19.26
C GLY A 451 37.23 5.49 -18.32
N ALA A 452 36.32 6.42 -17.99
CA ALA A 452 36.65 7.55 -17.10
C ALA A 452 36.93 7.09 -15.66
N ALA A 453 38.04 7.55 -15.08
CA ALA A 453 38.39 7.25 -13.70
C ALA A 453 37.52 8.06 -12.73
N GLN A 454 36.85 7.38 -11.79
CA GLN A 454 36.02 8.01 -10.78
C GLN A 454 36.78 8.24 -9.48
N LEU A 455 36.88 9.50 -9.07
CA LEU A 455 37.53 9.96 -7.86
C LEU A 455 36.48 10.45 -6.86
N LYS A 456 36.59 10.00 -5.60
CA LYS A 456 35.67 10.37 -4.51
C LYS A 456 36.04 11.70 -3.87
N CYS A 457 35.03 12.40 -3.35
CA CYS A 457 35.19 13.61 -2.56
C CYS A 457 36.14 13.38 -1.36
N SER A 458 36.98 14.37 -1.04
CA SER A 458 37.89 14.33 0.10
C SER A 458 37.14 14.64 1.41
N LYS A 459 37.67 14.20 2.55
CA LYS A 459 37.08 14.50 3.87
C LYS A 459 37.19 16.01 4.16
N PRO A 460 36.27 16.65 4.89
CA PRO A 460 36.39 18.08 5.24
C PRO A 460 37.62 18.34 6.15
N MET A 461 38.33 19.46 5.96
CA MET A 461 39.30 20.01 6.94
C MET A 461 38.66 21.09 7.83
N GLU A 462 39.28 21.43 8.97
CA GLU A 462 38.72 22.37 9.97
C GLU A 462 38.62 23.83 9.48
N ASP A 463 39.41 24.20 8.47
CA ASP A 463 39.55 25.54 7.91
C ASP A 463 38.83 25.73 6.56
N GLU A 464 38.18 24.69 6.04
CA GLU A 464 37.48 24.71 4.76
C GLU A 464 36.04 25.23 4.89
N LYS A 465 35.56 25.89 3.83
CA LYS A 465 34.18 26.36 3.73
C LYS A 465 33.20 25.18 3.79
N ALA A 466 32.33 25.18 4.80
CA ALA A 466 31.38 24.09 5.05
C ALA A 466 30.33 23.87 3.93
N ASP A 467 30.24 24.79 2.97
CA ASP A 467 29.28 24.79 1.86
C ASP A 467 29.88 24.33 0.51
N SER A 468 31.11 23.80 0.50
CA SER A 468 31.77 23.32 -0.72
C SER A 468 32.33 21.89 -0.58
N PHE A 469 32.34 21.15 -1.68
CA PHE A 469 32.98 19.85 -1.79
C PHE A 469 34.42 20.00 -2.28
N HIS A 470 35.35 19.31 -1.63
CA HIS A 470 36.77 19.45 -1.94
C HIS A 470 37.34 18.18 -2.55
N PHE A 471 38.05 18.34 -3.67
CA PHE A 471 38.84 17.29 -4.29
C PHE A 471 40.31 17.70 -4.23
N ARG A 472 41.06 17.01 -3.37
CA ARG A 472 42.49 17.23 -3.13
C ARG A 472 43.24 15.91 -2.99
N ASP A 473 44.55 15.98 -3.09
CA ASP A 473 45.48 14.85 -2.96
C ASP A 473 45.17 13.70 -3.94
N LYS A 474 44.58 14.04 -5.09
CA LYS A 474 44.28 13.05 -6.14
C LYS A 474 45.49 12.92 -7.05
N VAL A 475 45.90 11.70 -7.35
CA VAL A 475 47.08 11.42 -8.18
C VAL A 475 46.82 11.91 -9.60
N ILE A 476 47.78 12.67 -10.14
CA ILE A 476 47.79 13.11 -11.54
C ILE A 476 48.23 11.92 -12.40
N PRO A 477 47.63 11.70 -13.59
CA PRO A 477 48.10 10.70 -14.54
C PRO A 477 49.61 10.77 -14.78
N ASP A 478 50.23 9.61 -15.01
CA ASP A 478 51.67 9.42 -15.20
C ASP A 478 52.17 9.76 -16.61
N HIS A 479 51.26 9.95 -17.56
CA HIS A 479 51.59 10.33 -18.94
C HIS A 479 51.20 11.78 -19.22
N VAL A 480 52.06 12.47 -19.98
CA VAL A 480 51.78 13.84 -20.42
C VAL A 480 50.64 13.91 -21.43
N GLY A 481 49.92 15.03 -21.41
CA GLY A 481 48.85 15.32 -22.35
C GLY A 481 47.67 16.06 -21.74
N LYS A 482 46.65 16.29 -22.57
CA LYS A 482 45.40 16.93 -22.15
C LYS A 482 44.45 15.90 -21.55
N TYR A 483 43.97 16.20 -20.35
CA TYR A 483 42.97 15.40 -19.65
C TYR A 483 41.76 16.26 -19.33
N THR A 484 40.58 15.65 -19.38
CA THR A 484 39.31 16.31 -19.08
C THR A 484 38.80 15.86 -17.72
N ILE A 485 38.33 16.82 -16.93
CA ILE A 485 37.71 16.66 -15.61
C ILE A 485 36.24 17.09 -15.70
N GLN A 486 35.35 16.32 -15.08
CA GLN A 486 33.95 16.70 -14.90
C GLN A 486 33.44 16.24 -13.54
N PHE A 487 32.60 17.06 -12.91
CA PHE A 487 32.01 16.76 -11.61
C PHE A 487 30.54 16.38 -11.76
N VAL A 488 30.09 15.44 -10.93
CA VAL A 488 28.71 14.97 -10.93
C VAL A 488 28.17 14.86 -9.51
N LEU A 489 26.99 15.41 -9.30
CA LEU A 489 26.18 15.22 -8.10
C LEU A 489 25.05 14.25 -8.42
N CYS A 490 25.04 13.09 -7.78
CA CYS A 490 23.94 12.13 -7.88
C CYS A 490 22.78 12.60 -6.98
N VAL A 491 21.70 13.09 -7.60
CA VAL A 491 20.51 13.58 -6.89
C VAL A 491 19.52 12.41 -6.64
N ASP A 492 19.49 11.41 -7.54
CA ASP A 492 18.75 10.16 -7.40
C ASP A 492 19.50 8.97 -8.07
N LYS A 493 18.90 7.76 -8.11
CA LYS A 493 19.52 6.56 -8.73
C LYS A 493 19.67 6.65 -10.26
N THR A 494 19.07 7.64 -10.93
CA THR A 494 18.96 7.71 -12.41
C THR A 494 19.31 9.07 -13.03
N LYS A 495 19.44 10.15 -12.25
CA LYS A 495 19.70 11.54 -12.65
C LYS A 495 20.87 12.11 -11.84
N GLY A 496 21.91 12.51 -12.58
CA GLY A 496 23.04 13.27 -12.06
C GLY A 496 23.03 14.71 -12.59
N LEU A 497 23.36 15.67 -11.74
CA LEU A 497 23.66 17.04 -12.13
C LEU A 497 25.15 17.13 -12.50
N TRP A 498 25.46 17.62 -13.69
CA TRP A 498 26.82 17.64 -14.25
C TRP A 498 27.39 19.05 -14.28
N SER A 499 28.67 19.19 -13.98
CA SER A 499 29.40 20.43 -14.23
C SER A 499 29.79 20.55 -15.72
N HIS A 500 30.31 21.71 -16.08
CA HIS A 500 31.11 21.87 -17.29
C HIS A 500 32.34 20.95 -17.28
N GLN A 501 32.90 20.69 -18.45
CA GLN A 501 34.15 19.96 -18.62
C GLN A 501 35.33 20.92 -18.49
N TYR A 502 36.30 20.56 -17.65
CA TYR A 502 37.52 21.34 -17.39
C TYR A 502 38.72 20.60 -17.95
N VAL A 503 39.56 21.27 -18.72
CA VAL A 503 40.76 20.65 -19.30
C VAL A 503 41.97 21.00 -18.44
N ILE A 504 42.70 19.98 -18.01
CA ILE A 504 44.00 20.12 -17.40
C ILE A 504 45.08 19.63 -18.36
N ASN A 505 46.21 20.32 -18.38
CA ASN A 505 47.37 19.93 -19.16
C ASN A 505 48.40 19.30 -18.22
N VAL A 506 48.58 17.98 -18.35
CA VAL A 506 49.59 17.25 -17.58
C VAL A 506 50.94 17.44 -18.25
N VAL A 507 51.88 18.02 -17.52
CA VAL A 507 53.24 18.33 -18.00
C VAL A 507 54.24 17.30 -17.48
N PRO A 508 55.41 17.15 -18.13
CA PRO A 508 56.46 16.26 -17.66
C PRO A 508 56.87 16.62 -16.22
N ASN A 509 57.23 15.62 -15.43
CA ASN A 509 57.79 15.84 -14.10
C ASN A 509 59.29 16.19 -14.20
N ASP A 510 59.96 16.37 -13.06
CA ASP A 510 61.40 16.69 -13.02
C ASP A 510 62.22 15.64 -13.78
N PRO A 511 63.20 16.07 -14.59
CA PRO A 511 64.04 15.15 -15.35
C PRO A 511 64.93 14.34 -14.39
N VAL A 512 65.00 13.03 -14.61
CA VAL A 512 65.79 12.11 -13.77
C VAL A 512 66.81 11.31 -14.55
N LYS A 513 66.61 11.13 -15.86
CA LYS A 513 67.47 10.28 -16.70
C LYS A 513 67.60 10.80 -18.12
N LEU A 514 68.67 10.42 -18.80
CA LEU A 514 68.83 10.55 -20.23
C LEU A 514 68.41 9.23 -20.89
N ALA A 515 67.58 9.29 -21.93
CA ALA A 515 67.17 8.10 -22.69
C ALA A 515 66.78 8.48 -24.13
N PRO A 516 66.91 7.55 -25.09
CA PRO A 516 66.47 7.78 -26.47
C PRO A 516 64.95 7.67 -26.61
N ASP A 517 64.37 8.33 -27.61
CA ASP A 517 62.95 8.16 -27.97
C ASP A 517 62.63 6.72 -28.42
N LEU A 518 63.57 6.11 -29.14
CA LEU A 518 63.51 4.73 -29.58
C LEU A 518 64.81 4.05 -29.19
N GLN A 519 64.74 2.90 -28.52
CA GLN A 519 65.94 2.16 -28.14
C GLN A 519 66.75 1.82 -29.41
N PRO A 520 67.99 2.33 -29.54
CA PRO A 520 68.81 2.08 -30.72
C PRO A 520 69.24 0.60 -30.75
N PRO A 521 69.42 0.02 -31.94
CA PRO A 521 69.94 -1.33 -32.06
C PRO A 521 71.34 -1.39 -31.44
N THR A 522 71.65 -2.51 -30.78
CA THR A 522 73.00 -2.74 -30.23
C THR A 522 74.02 -2.71 -31.38
N PRO A 523 74.98 -1.76 -31.43
CA PRO A 523 75.87 -1.61 -32.56
C PRO A 523 76.88 -2.74 -32.66
N VAL A 524 77.23 -3.11 -33.90
CA VAL A 524 78.28 -4.10 -34.19
C VAL A 524 79.29 -3.45 -35.11
N VAL A 525 80.47 -3.15 -34.57
CA VAL A 525 81.53 -2.43 -35.29
C VAL A 525 82.69 -3.35 -35.67
N VAL A 526 83.32 -3.05 -36.80
CA VAL A 526 84.51 -3.73 -37.29
C VAL A 526 85.67 -2.75 -37.34
N ASN A 527 86.81 -3.17 -36.81
CA ASN A 527 88.03 -2.42 -36.86
C ASN A 527 88.69 -2.51 -38.25
N ASN A 528 88.24 -1.67 -39.19
CA ASN A 528 88.79 -1.57 -40.54
C ASN A 528 88.82 -0.11 -41.03
N ASN A 529 89.30 0.13 -42.25
CA ASN A 529 89.37 1.47 -42.85
C ASN A 529 88.03 1.98 -43.42
N VAL A 530 86.94 1.24 -43.32
CA VAL A 530 85.63 1.64 -43.86
C VAL A 530 84.79 2.28 -42.75
N LEU A 531 84.46 3.57 -42.92
CA LEU A 531 83.75 4.39 -41.93
C LEU A 531 82.45 3.72 -41.45
N ASP A 532 81.60 3.27 -42.37
CA ASP A 532 80.31 2.63 -42.06
C ASP A 532 80.45 1.36 -41.22
N SER A 533 81.62 0.70 -41.21
CA SER A 533 81.89 -0.43 -40.31
C SER A 533 82.25 -0.04 -38.90
N ARG A 534 82.76 1.17 -38.72
CA ARG A 534 83.22 1.70 -37.44
C ARG A 534 82.17 2.56 -36.76
N THR A 535 81.07 2.88 -37.44
CA THR A 535 79.95 3.65 -36.90
C THR A 535 79.22 2.89 -35.80
N LEU A 536 79.25 3.46 -34.60
CA LEU A 536 78.53 3.02 -33.41
C LEU A 536 77.10 3.56 -33.39
N VAL A 537 76.90 4.82 -33.77
CA VAL A 537 75.60 5.48 -33.77
C VAL A 537 75.49 6.35 -35.00
N GLU A 538 74.43 6.14 -35.76
CA GLU A 538 74.02 6.98 -36.88
C GLU A 538 72.69 7.63 -36.49
N ASP A 539 72.70 8.95 -36.33
CA ASP A 539 71.54 9.80 -36.03
C ASP A 539 70.67 9.34 -34.83
N MET A 540 71.13 9.64 -33.61
CA MET A 540 70.39 9.37 -32.37
C MET A 540 70.02 10.65 -31.64
N SER A 541 68.74 10.75 -31.27
CA SER A 541 68.25 11.75 -30.32
C SER A 541 68.17 11.16 -28.92
N LEU A 542 68.88 11.78 -27.97
CA LEU A 542 68.76 11.51 -26.55
C LEU A 542 68.02 12.64 -25.87
N LYS A 543 66.98 12.31 -25.10
CA LYS A 543 66.18 13.28 -24.35
C LYS A 543 66.29 13.07 -22.86
N LEU A 544 66.23 14.16 -22.12
CA LEU A 544 65.96 14.11 -20.70
C LEU A 544 64.54 13.61 -20.50
N MET A 545 64.38 12.60 -19.65
CA MET A 545 63.10 12.01 -19.32
C MET A 545 62.86 12.07 -17.82
N ASP A 546 61.59 12.22 -17.44
CA ASP A 546 61.15 12.09 -16.06
C ASP A 546 61.09 10.63 -15.61
N ILE A 547 60.64 10.39 -14.37
CA ILE A 547 60.50 9.04 -13.79
C ILE A 547 59.50 8.15 -14.55
N TYR A 548 58.60 8.74 -15.34
CA TYR A 548 57.55 8.05 -16.09
C TYR A 548 57.85 7.95 -17.59
N ASN A 549 59.07 8.28 -18.02
CA ASN A 549 59.51 8.31 -19.42
C ASN A 549 58.87 9.42 -20.28
N ASN A 550 58.35 10.49 -19.67
CA ASN A 550 57.93 11.65 -20.45
C ASN A 550 59.14 12.53 -20.78
N SER A 551 59.21 13.08 -21.99
CA SER A 551 60.25 14.03 -22.38
C SER A 551 60.18 15.28 -21.51
N ALA A 552 61.22 15.54 -20.73
CA ALA A 552 61.31 16.62 -19.75
C ALA A 552 62.49 17.57 -20.06
N GLY A 553 62.67 18.63 -19.26
CA GLY A 553 63.86 19.47 -19.33
C GLY A 553 63.92 20.40 -20.55
N LEU A 554 62.78 20.85 -21.08
CA LEU A 554 62.66 21.70 -22.28
C LEU A 554 63.45 23.02 -22.20
N GLU A 555 63.81 23.48 -21.00
CA GLU A 555 64.61 24.69 -20.74
C GLU A 555 66.04 24.39 -20.28
N LEU A 556 66.40 23.10 -20.15
CA LEU A 556 67.71 22.69 -19.67
C LEU A 556 68.69 22.59 -20.84
N SER A 557 69.84 23.25 -20.68
CA SER A 557 70.95 23.17 -21.62
C SER A 557 72.22 22.71 -20.91
N GLY A 558 73.03 21.91 -21.58
CA GLY A 558 74.22 21.30 -21.00
C GLY A 558 75.03 20.57 -22.05
N LYS A 559 75.72 19.50 -21.63
CA LYS A 559 76.51 18.65 -22.52
C LYS A 559 76.28 17.18 -22.20
N VAL A 560 76.28 16.31 -23.20
CA VAL A 560 76.35 14.86 -23.01
C VAL A 560 77.79 14.43 -23.27
N VAL A 561 78.44 13.87 -22.24
CA VAL A 561 79.80 13.33 -22.33
C VAL A 561 79.69 11.83 -22.58
N VAL A 562 80.18 11.38 -23.73
CA VAL A 562 80.16 9.98 -24.14
C VAL A 562 81.52 9.35 -23.87
N THR A 563 81.52 8.22 -23.17
CA THR A 563 82.72 7.44 -22.83
C THR A 563 82.50 5.96 -23.10
N ILE A 564 83.55 5.22 -23.43
CA ILE A 564 83.48 3.76 -23.61
C ILE A 564 83.96 3.09 -22.33
N LYS A 565 83.16 2.16 -21.79
CA LYS A 565 83.53 1.31 -20.65
C LYS A 565 83.54 -0.16 -21.05
N SER A 566 84.43 -0.94 -20.45
CA SER A 566 84.47 -2.41 -20.61
C SER A 566 83.48 -3.07 -19.64
N SER A 567 82.76 -4.07 -20.12
CA SER A 567 81.83 -4.87 -19.31
C SER A 567 82.55 -5.81 -18.32
N LYS A 568 83.83 -6.14 -18.57
CA LYS A 568 84.62 -7.14 -17.81
C LYS A 568 85.81 -6.58 -17.01
N GLY A 569 85.88 -5.26 -16.80
CA GLY A 569 86.90 -4.64 -15.93
C GLY A 569 88.34 -4.68 -16.47
N SER A 570 88.52 -4.63 -17.78
CA SER A 570 89.85 -4.61 -18.43
C SER A 570 90.60 -3.30 -18.19
N SER A 571 91.93 -3.35 -18.31
CA SER A 571 92.81 -2.18 -18.18
C SER A 571 92.47 -1.09 -19.20
N ASP A 572 92.62 0.19 -18.81
CA ASP A 572 92.28 1.38 -19.61
C ASP A 572 93.09 1.51 -20.93
N LYS A 573 94.03 0.59 -21.18
CA LYS A 573 94.87 0.51 -22.38
C LYS A 573 94.21 -0.25 -23.55
N ASP A 574 93.20 -1.07 -23.29
CA ASP A 574 92.56 -1.97 -24.28
C ASP A 574 91.13 -1.55 -24.65
N LEU A 575 90.75 -0.29 -24.39
CA LEU A 575 89.43 0.25 -24.70
C LEU A 575 89.40 0.86 -26.11
N PRO A 576 88.34 0.60 -26.90
CA PRO A 576 88.11 1.30 -28.15
C PRO A 576 88.12 2.81 -27.98
N LEU A 577 88.76 3.50 -28.91
CA LEU A 577 88.88 4.96 -28.94
C LEU A 577 88.00 5.51 -30.04
N PHE A 578 87.46 6.71 -29.79
CA PHE A 578 86.75 7.46 -30.81
C PHE A 578 87.73 8.01 -31.86
N GLU A 579 87.17 8.38 -33.00
CA GLU A 579 87.89 9.06 -34.08
C GLU A 579 88.76 10.24 -33.55
N GLY A 580 90.00 10.36 -34.05
CA GLY A 580 90.97 11.33 -33.53
C GLY A 580 91.70 10.93 -32.23
N LYS A 581 91.69 9.64 -31.85
CA LYS A 581 92.31 9.09 -30.63
C LYS A 581 91.70 9.64 -29.32
N ALA A 582 90.43 10.04 -29.35
CA ALA A 582 89.74 10.59 -28.20
C ALA A 582 89.18 9.47 -27.27
N LYS A 583 89.35 9.63 -25.96
CA LYS A 583 88.75 8.75 -24.93
C LYS A 583 87.30 9.13 -24.59
N SER A 584 86.90 10.35 -24.91
CA SER A 584 85.57 10.88 -24.63
C SER A 584 85.16 11.90 -25.69
N LEU A 585 83.89 11.94 -26.05
CA LEU A 585 83.31 12.95 -26.92
C LEU A 585 82.24 13.77 -26.17
N GLN A 586 82.02 15.01 -26.60
CA GLN A 586 81.03 15.89 -26.00
C GLN A 586 80.04 16.35 -27.06
N PHE A 587 78.75 16.19 -26.78
CA PHE A 587 77.65 16.69 -27.60
C PHE A 587 76.88 17.75 -26.83
N SER A 588 76.37 18.76 -27.53
CA SER A 588 75.53 19.80 -26.92
C SER A 588 74.16 19.24 -26.59
N LEU A 589 73.69 19.47 -25.37
CA LEU A 589 72.31 19.22 -24.94
C LEU A 589 71.59 20.56 -24.94
N VAL A 590 70.58 20.73 -25.78
CA VAL A 590 69.80 21.97 -25.90
C VAL A 590 68.33 21.61 -25.76
N ASN A 591 67.60 22.34 -24.91
CA ASN A 591 66.19 22.09 -24.61
C ASN A 591 65.89 20.65 -24.16
N GLY A 592 66.79 20.08 -23.36
CA GLY A 592 66.68 18.70 -22.87
C GLY A 592 66.95 17.63 -23.93
N GLU A 593 67.38 17.99 -25.13
CA GLU A 593 67.64 17.08 -26.25
C GLU A 593 69.10 17.19 -26.73
N ALA A 594 69.74 16.04 -26.99
CA ALA A 594 71.07 15.94 -27.55
C ALA A 594 71.00 15.10 -28.82
N GLN A 595 71.38 15.73 -29.93
CA GLN A 595 71.45 15.10 -31.24
C GLN A 595 72.87 14.59 -31.51
N ILE A 596 72.97 13.30 -31.80
CA ILE A 596 74.23 12.59 -32.05
C ILE A 596 74.20 12.10 -33.49
N THR A 597 74.76 12.90 -34.39
CA THR A 597 74.69 12.66 -35.84
C THR A 597 75.57 11.50 -36.29
N ASN A 598 76.80 11.43 -35.80
CA ASN A 598 77.72 10.33 -36.10
C ASN A 598 78.67 10.07 -34.93
N LEU A 599 78.75 8.81 -34.50
CA LEU A 599 79.68 8.35 -33.47
C LEU A 599 80.40 7.13 -33.99
N SER A 600 81.72 7.21 -34.19
CA SER A 600 82.52 6.12 -34.75
C SER A 600 83.79 5.87 -33.94
N ILE A 601 84.23 4.61 -33.92
CA ILE A 601 85.57 4.26 -33.41
C ILE A 601 86.65 4.65 -34.43
N MET A 602 87.88 4.92 -33.99
CA MET A 602 88.99 5.25 -34.90
C MET A 602 89.43 4.06 -35.76
N GLU A 603 90.12 4.33 -36.86
CA GLU A 603 90.82 3.30 -37.65
C GLU A 603 91.90 2.63 -36.79
N ASP A 604 92.00 1.30 -36.89
CA ASP A 604 92.91 0.48 -36.09
C ASP A 604 92.77 0.75 -34.58
N SER A 605 91.53 0.96 -34.11
CA SER A 605 91.23 1.22 -32.72
C SER A 605 91.72 0.06 -31.84
N PRO A 606 92.32 0.34 -30.66
CA PRO A 606 92.59 -0.69 -29.66
C PRO A 606 91.28 -1.34 -29.22
N GLY A 607 91.27 -2.64 -28.98
CA GLY A 607 90.06 -3.38 -28.62
C GLY A 607 90.29 -4.88 -28.75
N GLN A 608 89.65 -5.64 -27.89
CA GLN A 608 89.70 -7.10 -27.95
C GLN A 608 88.60 -7.61 -28.87
N ASP A 609 88.99 -8.41 -29.87
CA ASP A 609 88.07 -9.05 -30.81
C ASP A 609 87.01 -9.88 -30.08
N GLY A 610 85.74 -9.69 -30.42
CA GLY A 610 84.60 -10.41 -29.85
C GLY A 610 84.12 -9.88 -28.49
N ASN A 611 84.74 -8.85 -27.91
CA ASN A 611 84.29 -8.29 -26.64
C ASN A 611 83.10 -7.32 -26.80
N GLU A 612 82.28 -7.28 -25.75
CA GLU A 612 81.20 -6.33 -25.57
C GLU A 612 81.67 -5.15 -24.71
N TYR A 613 81.49 -3.96 -25.25
CA TYR A 613 81.78 -2.68 -24.62
C TYR A 613 80.47 -1.91 -24.44
N VAL A 614 80.46 -0.89 -23.58
CA VAL A 614 79.27 -0.06 -23.35
C VAL A 614 79.61 1.40 -23.56
N LEU A 615 78.84 2.07 -24.41
CA LEU A 615 78.82 3.52 -24.54
C LEU A 615 78.00 4.09 -23.40
N LEU A 616 78.63 4.95 -22.62
CA LEU A 616 78.02 5.62 -21.49
C LEU A 616 77.83 7.09 -21.83
N PHE A 617 76.58 7.51 -21.98
CA PHE A 617 76.17 8.87 -22.29
C PHE A 617 75.80 9.60 -21.00
N ARG A 618 76.74 10.35 -20.43
CA ARG A 618 76.54 11.09 -19.18
C ARG A 618 76.07 12.52 -19.45
N PRO A 619 74.85 12.89 -19.02
CA PRO A 619 74.43 14.29 -19.05
C PRO A 619 75.21 15.11 -18.00
N SER A 620 75.73 16.25 -18.42
CA SER A 620 76.38 17.29 -17.62
C SER A 620 75.58 18.57 -17.77
N VAL A 621 74.62 18.77 -16.87
CA VAL A 621 73.65 19.86 -16.91
C VAL A 621 73.85 20.75 -15.67
N PRO A 622 73.95 22.08 -15.81
CA PRO A 622 74.02 23.00 -14.67
C PRO A 622 72.83 22.79 -13.73
N GLY A 623 73.09 22.69 -12.42
CA GLY A 623 72.08 22.41 -11.39
C GLY A 623 72.02 20.94 -10.94
N PHE A 624 72.47 19.99 -11.77
CA PHE A 624 72.55 18.56 -11.44
C PHE A 624 73.99 18.18 -11.07
N GLY A 625 74.35 18.39 -9.80
CA GLY A 625 75.66 18.06 -9.24
C GLY A 625 75.79 16.58 -8.81
N PRO A 626 76.96 16.17 -8.28
CA PRO A 626 77.22 14.77 -7.88
C PRO A 626 76.32 14.24 -6.75
N LYS A 627 75.57 15.12 -6.05
CA LYS A 627 74.60 14.75 -5.03
C LYS A 627 73.24 14.32 -5.59
N ASN A 628 72.89 14.71 -6.82
CA ASN A 628 71.66 14.32 -7.51
C ASN A 628 71.90 14.21 -9.03
N PRO A 629 72.69 13.22 -9.49
CA PRO A 629 73.04 13.10 -10.90
C PRO A 629 71.86 12.54 -11.71
N LEU A 630 71.65 13.10 -12.91
CA LEU A 630 70.78 12.50 -13.91
C LEU A 630 71.38 11.15 -14.34
N ALA A 631 70.54 10.11 -14.40
CA ALA A 631 71.00 8.79 -14.81
C ALA A 631 71.48 8.79 -16.27
N ALA A 632 72.65 8.21 -16.50
CA ALA A 632 73.26 8.11 -17.82
C ALA A 632 72.57 7.05 -18.67
N PHE A 633 72.52 7.26 -19.99
CA PHE A 633 72.10 6.23 -20.92
C PHE A 633 73.27 5.28 -21.22
N GLU A 634 73.00 3.99 -21.28
CA GLU A 634 74.00 2.95 -21.57
C GLU A 634 73.61 2.19 -22.83
N LEU A 635 74.49 2.21 -23.83
CA LEU A 635 74.33 1.44 -25.06
C LEU A 635 75.45 0.43 -25.20
N PRO A 636 75.20 -0.89 -25.04
CA PRO A 636 76.18 -1.90 -25.36
C PRO A 636 76.49 -1.91 -26.86
N PHE A 637 77.72 -2.25 -27.23
CA PHE A 637 78.13 -2.52 -28.60
C PHE A 637 79.18 -3.64 -28.64
N ARG A 638 79.30 -4.31 -29.78
CA ARG A 638 80.28 -5.38 -29.98
C ARG A 638 81.37 -4.98 -30.95
N PHE A 639 82.61 -5.32 -30.59
CA PHE A 639 83.81 -4.99 -31.34
C PHE A 639 84.37 -6.25 -32.01
N TYR A 640 84.54 -6.22 -33.33
CA TYR A 640 85.15 -7.31 -34.10
C TYR A 640 86.27 -6.81 -35.01
N ASN A 641 87.21 -7.68 -35.35
CA ASN A 641 88.26 -7.39 -36.34
C ASN A 641 87.93 -7.96 -37.74
N ASP A 642 86.91 -8.82 -37.86
CA ASP A 642 86.55 -9.52 -39.10
C ASP A 642 85.18 -9.09 -39.66
N VAL A 643 85.10 -8.86 -40.98
CA VAL A 643 83.93 -8.39 -41.73
C VAL A 643 82.86 -9.49 -41.87
N GLU A 644 83.22 -10.77 -41.95
CA GLU A 644 82.26 -11.87 -42.08
C GLU A 644 81.45 -12.06 -40.79
N ASN A 645 82.10 -11.93 -39.63
CA ASN A 645 81.46 -11.99 -38.31
C ASN A 645 80.48 -10.83 -38.08
N ARG A 646 80.71 -9.65 -38.68
CA ARG A 646 79.84 -8.47 -38.58
C ARG A 646 78.45 -8.74 -39.12
N LYS A 647 78.32 -9.30 -40.32
CA LYS A 647 77.02 -9.49 -40.99
C LYS A 647 76.17 -10.48 -40.21
N GLN A 648 76.76 -11.62 -39.83
CA GLN A 648 76.08 -12.65 -39.06
C GLN A 648 75.66 -12.16 -37.66
N MET A 649 76.53 -11.41 -36.98
CA MET A 649 76.26 -10.92 -35.62
C MET A 649 75.28 -9.73 -35.60
N SER A 650 75.32 -8.85 -36.61
CA SER A 650 74.37 -7.72 -36.76
C SER A 650 72.95 -8.22 -37.03
N GLU A 651 72.78 -9.23 -37.90
CA GLU A 651 71.48 -9.85 -38.17
C GLU A 651 70.90 -10.54 -36.92
N LEU A 652 71.74 -11.29 -36.17
CA LEU A 652 71.32 -11.92 -34.92
C LEU A 652 70.93 -10.91 -33.84
N THR A 653 71.64 -9.78 -33.76
CA THR A 653 71.39 -8.73 -32.76
C THR A 653 70.11 -7.93 -33.07
N LYS A 654 69.86 -7.58 -34.34
CA LYS A 654 68.58 -6.96 -34.75
C LYS A 654 67.39 -7.87 -34.47
N LYS A 655 67.53 -9.18 -34.74
CA LYS A 655 66.49 -10.16 -34.44
C LYS A 655 66.24 -10.31 -32.94
N LYS A 656 67.29 -10.25 -32.12
CA LYS A 656 67.18 -10.21 -30.65
C LYS A 656 66.35 -9.02 -30.18
N ASP A 657 66.67 -7.82 -30.63
CA ASP A 657 66.02 -6.59 -30.18
C ASP A 657 64.53 -6.56 -30.56
N GLN A 658 64.18 -7.04 -31.77
CA GLN A 658 62.79 -7.17 -32.22
C GLN A 658 61.99 -8.21 -31.42
N LEU A 659 62.58 -9.38 -31.15
CA LEU A 659 61.94 -10.42 -30.34
C LEU A 659 61.70 -9.94 -28.91
N LYS A 660 62.67 -9.23 -28.32
CA LYS A 660 62.56 -8.69 -26.97
C LYS A 660 61.40 -7.69 -26.85
N GLN A 661 61.25 -6.77 -27.81
CA GLN A 661 60.15 -5.80 -27.81
C GLN A 661 58.78 -6.49 -27.91
N THR A 662 58.66 -7.54 -28.71
CA THR A 662 57.41 -8.28 -28.87
C THR A 662 57.05 -9.06 -27.59
N VAL A 663 58.04 -9.68 -26.95
CA VAL A 663 57.89 -10.35 -25.65
C VAL A 663 57.44 -9.37 -24.56
N ASP A 664 58.01 -8.16 -24.51
CA ASP A 664 57.63 -7.15 -23.51
C ASP A 664 56.16 -6.69 -23.67
N ILE A 665 55.67 -6.57 -24.91
CA ILE A 665 54.26 -6.26 -25.21
C ILE A 665 53.34 -7.37 -24.72
N TYR A 666 53.65 -8.63 -25.04
CA TYR A 666 52.85 -9.77 -24.58
C TYR A 666 52.87 -9.90 -23.06
N ARG A 667 54.02 -9.72 -22.41
CA ARG A 667 54.13 -9.74 -20.94
C ARG A 667 53.25 -8.68 -20.29
N SER A 668 53.24 -7.45 -20.80
CA SER A 668 52.35 -6.38 -20.31
C SER A 668 50.85 -6.72 -20.46
N LEU A 669 50.47 -7.40 -21.54
CA LEU A 669 49.09 -7.87 -21.76
C LEU A 669 48.70 -8.95 -20.73
N PHE A 670 49.59 -9.88 -20.42
CA PHE A 670 49.31 -10.92 -19.42
C PHE A 670 49.32 -10.39 -17.98
N ASP A 671 50.19 -9.43 -17.66
CA ASP A 671 50.23 -8.78 -16.34
C ASP A 671 48.95 -7.98 -16.04
N THR A 672 48.44 -7.24 -17.02
CA THR A 672 47.17 -6.50 -16.89
C THR A 672 45.98 -7.45 -16.68
N ASN A 673 45.92 -8.56 -17.41
CA ASN A 673 44.92 -9.61 -17.18
C ASN A 673 45.05 -10.24 -15.79
N ARG A 674 46.26 -10.49 -15.29
CA ARG A 674 46.48 -11.04 -13.94
C ARG A 674 45.99 -10.11 -12.82
N GLN A 675 46.17 -8.80 -12.99
CA GLN A 675 45.62 -7.80 -12.07
C GLN A 675 44.08 -7.81 -12.07
N LEU A 676 43.46 -7.88 -13.25
CA LEU A 676 42.01 -7.96 -13.38
C LEU A 676 41.42 -9.23 -12.75
N ILE A 677 42.07 -10.38 -12.93
CA ILE A 677 41.69 -11.65 -12.25
C ILE A 677 41.73 -11.49 -10.73
N THR A 678 42.77 -10.83 -10.20
CA THR A 678 42.93 -10.62 -8.75
C THR A 678 41.79 -9.77 -8.20
N GLU A 679 41.39 -8.72 -8.91
CA GLU A 679 40.29 -7.85 -8.51
C GLU A 679 38.93 -8.58 -8.61
N LEU A 680 38.65 -9.26 -9.72
CA LEU A 680 37.41 -10.03 -9.88
C LEU A 680 37.32 -11.16 -8.83
N SER A 681 38.43 -11.83 -8.53
CA SER A 681 38.50 -12.85 -7.46
C SER A 681 38.18 -12.26 -6.07
N ASN A 682 38.71 -11.06 -5.77
CA ASN A 682 38.38 -10.34 -4.54
C ASN A 682 36.89 -9.98 -4.46
N GLN A 683 36.29 -9.57 -5.58
CA GLN A 683 34.86 -9.25 -5.64
C GLN A 683 34.00 -10.50 -5.44
N VAL A 684 34.34 -11.64 -6.06
CA VAL A 684 33.67 -12.93 -5.83
C VAL A 684 33.73 -13.29 -4.34
N ARG A 685 34.92 -13.26 -3.73
CA ARG A 685 35.12 -13.56 -2.31
C ARG A 685 34.27 -12.68 -1.40
N ASN A 686 34.24 -11.36 -1.66
CA ASN A 686 33.46 -10.41 -0.86
C ASN A 686 31.95 -10.66 -1.01
N ALA A 687 31.47 -10.93 -2.23
CA ALA A 687 30.06 -11.23 -2.47
C ALA A 687 29.62 -12.53 -1.80
N THR A 688 30.43 -13.60 -1.90
CA THR A 688 30.17 -14.89 -1.23
C THR A 688 30.16 -14.74 0.30
N ASN A 689 31.09 -13.97 0.87
CA ASN A 689 31.11 -13.71 2.31
C ASN A 689 29.85 -12.99 2.79
N LYS A 690 29.38 -11.98 2.03
CA LYS A 690 28.15 -11.24 2.35
C LYS A 690 26.91 -12.13 2.25
N GLU A 691 26.84 -12.97 1.23
CA GLU A 691 25.77 -13.96 1.06
C GLU A 691 25.75 -14.97 2.22
N SER A 692 26.92 -15.52 2.59
CA SER A 692 27.06 -16.46 3.72
C SER A 692 26.67 -15.84 5.06
N HIS A 693 27.07 -14.58 5.30
CA HIS A 693 26.68 -13.84 6.49
C HIS A 693 25.16 -13.68 6.60
N LEU A 694 24.50 -13.20 5.54
CA LEU A 694 23.04 -13.06 5.51
C LEU A 694 22.32 -14.41 5.64
N LYS A 695 22.88 -15.47 5.05
CA LYS A 695 22.39 -16.84 5.21
C LYS A 695 22.44 -17.32 6.67
N SER A 696 23.49 -16.92 7.41
CA SER A 696 23.59 -17.23 8.84
C SER A 696 22.58 -16.47 9.69
N GLU A 697 22.32 -15.19 9.37
CA GLU A 697 21.30 -14.38 10.04
C GLU A 697 19.88 -14.92 9.78
N LEU A 698 19.60 -15.42 8.58
CA LEU A 698 18.34 -16.08 8.27
C LEU A 698 18.11 -17.33 9.13
N ARG A 699 19.15 -18.13 9.38
CA ARG A 699 19.06 -19.30 10.28
C ARG A 699 18.76 -18.88 11.72
N LYS A 700 19.40 -17.80 12.21
CA LYS A 700 19.15 -17.27 13.55
C LYS A 700 17.71 -16.78 13.74
N ASN A 701 17.06 -16.32 12.68
CA ASN A 701 15.68 -15.86 12.67
C ASN A 701 14.65 -16.99 12.40
N ASN A 702 15.00 -18.25 12.68
CA ASN A 702 14.16 -19.45 12.52
C ASN A 702 13.63 -19.67 11.09
N MET A 703 14.41 -19.32 10.07
CA MET A 703 14.02 -19.51 8.67
C MET A 703 14.68 -20.75 8.07
N ASP A 704 13.89 -21.56 7.35
CA ASP A 704 14.39 -22.74 6.67
C ASP A 704 15.17 -22.34 5.41
N VAL A 705 16.49 -22.29 5.56
CA VAL A 705 17.41 -21.94 4.48
C VAL A 705 17.45 -22.99 3.36
N ALA A 706 16.99 -24.23 3.60
CA ALA A 706 16.90 -25.24 2.55
C ALA A 706 15.87 -24.87 1.47
N GLN A 707 14.85 -24.10 1.83
CA GLN A 707 13.81 -23.61 0.92
C GLN A 707 14.26 -22.38 0.10
N LEU A 708 15.40 -21.76 0.45
CA LEU A 708 15.93 -20.54 -0.17
C LEU A 708 17.05 -20.84 -1.19
N SER A 709 16.83 -21.84 -2.05
CA SER A 709 17.83 -22.35 -2.99
C SER A 709 17.97 -21.54 -4.29
N SER A 710 17.01 -20.67 -4.59
CA SER A 710 16.99 -19.87 -5.83
C SER A 710 16.27 -18.53 -5.62
N ILE A 711 16.52 -17.55 -6.50
CA ILE A 711 15.84 -16.23 -6.46
C ILE A 711 14.31 -16.40 -6.54
N PRO A 712 13.75 -17.23 -7.45
CA PRO A 712 12.29 -17.45 -7.49
C PRO A 712 11.75 -18.10 -6.21
N ALA A 713 12.52 -18.98 -5.56
CA ALA A 713 12.11 -19.57 -4.29
C ALA A 713 12.09 -18.53 -3.16
N ILE A 714 13.07 -17.62 -3.12
CA ILE A 714 13.10 -16.50 -2.18
C ILE A 714 11.91 -15.56 -2.42
N ASP A 715 11.63 -15.21 -3.69
CA ASP A 715 10.50 -14.35 -4.07
C ASP A 715 9.15 -14.98 -3.66
N LYS A 716 9.01 -16.31 -3.79
CA LYS A 716 7.83 -17.03 -3.30
C LYS A 716 7.66 -16.91 -1.79
N VAL A 717 8.74 -17.06 -1.01
CA VAL A 717 8.69 -16.94 0.46
C VAL A 717 8.39 -15.50 0.88
N ILE A 718 8.98 -14.50 0.21
CA ILE A 718 8.66 -13.08 0.42
C ILE A 718 7.17 -12.84 0.14
N GLY A 719 6.66 -13.31 -1.00
CA GLY A 719 5.25 -13.16 -1.38
C GLY A 719 4.29 -13.81 -0.37
N GLN A 720 4.61 -15.03 0.08
CA GLN A 720 3.84 -15.73 1.11
C GLN A 720 3.81 -14.94 2.43
N LYS A 721 4.98 -14.54 2.95
CA LYS A 721 5.07 -13.77 4.21
C LYS A 721 4.41 -12.40 4.10
N THR A 722 4.51 -11.74 2.96
CA THR A 722 3.81 -10.47 2.70
C THR A 722 2.29 -10.66 2.74
N THR A 723 1.80 -11.75 2.15
CA THR A 723 0.37 -12.09 2.18
C THR A 723 -0.11 -12.41 3.60
N ASP A 724 0.66 -13.19 4.36
CA ASP A 724 0.34 -13.52 5.75
C ASP A 724 0.42 -12.28 6.66
N MET A 725 1.38 -11.38 6.42
CA MET A 725 1.50 -10.08 7.09
C MET A 725 0.28 -9.19 6.83
N GLU A 726 -0.17 -9.06 5.58
CA GLU A 726 -1.38 -8.30 5.23
C GLU A 726 -2.65 -8.94 5.82
N ARG A 727 -2.73 -10.28 5.84
CA ARG A 727 -3.82 -11.01 6.51
C ARG A 727 -3.88 -10.66 8.00
N MET A 728 -2.74 -10.63 8.70
CA MET A 728 -2.68 -10.24 10.11
C MET A 728 -3.05 -8.77 10.35
N LYS A 729 -2.70 -7.87 9.42
CA LYS A 729 -3.06 -6.44 9.51
C LYS A 729 -4.57 -6.21 9.39
N LEU A 730 -5.23 -7.00 8.54
CA LEU A 730 -6.68 -6.97 8.29
C LEU A 730 -7.51 -7.73 9.32
N GLN A 731 -6.88 -8.55 10.17
CA GLN A 731 -7.58 -9.30 11.20
C GLN A 731 -8.28 -8.36 12.18
N THR A 732 -9.54 -8.67 12.51
CA THR A 732 -10.32 -7.90 13.47
C THR A 732 -9.66 -7.97 14.83
N ARG A 733 -9.38 -6.80 15.40
CA ARG A 733 -8.80 -6.62 16.72
C ARG A 733 -9.61 -5.61 17.49
N ARG A 734 -9.46 -5.62 18.81
CA ARG A 734 -10.00 -4.54 19.63
C ARG A 734 -9.37 -3.22 19.21
N VAL A 735 -10.21 -2.23 18.96
CA VAL A 735 -9.81 -0.84 18.70
C VAL A 735 -10.65 0.05 19.59
N CYS A 736 -10.05 1.12 20.11
CA CYS A 736 -10.82 2.16 20.78
C CYS A 736 -11.75 2.82 19.76
N SER A 737 -13.07 2.70 19.96
CA SER A 737 -14.05 3.23 18.99
C SER A 737 -14.53 4.65 19.33
N MET A 738 -13.90 5.29 20.32
CA MET A 738 -14.20 6.68 20.67
C MET A 738 -13.73 7.62 19.55
N PRO A 739 -14.56 8.57 19.09
CA PRO A 739 -14.11 9.58 18.15
C PRO A 739 -13.05 10.48 18.76
N ASP A 740 -11.97 10.73 18.02
CA ASP A 740 -10.92 11.68 18.38
C ASP A 740 -10.71 12.70 17.25
N PRO A 741 -11.57 13.74 17.18
CA PRO A 741 -11.48 14.76 16.14
C PRO A 741 -10.29 15.72 16.32
N PHE A 742 -9.57 15.62 17.44
CA PHE A 742 -8.45 16.50 17.77
C PHE A 742 -7.10 15.95 17.30
N ARG A 743 -7.06 14.65 16.96
CA ARG A 743 -5.86 13.96 16.47
C ARG A 743 -5.46 14.49 15.09
N GLY A 744 -4.17 14.76 14.90
CA GLY A 744 -3.60 15.33 13.66
C GLY A 744 -3.14 16.79 13.77
N ASN A 745 -3.48 17.46 14.87
CA ASN A 745 -2.90 18.76 15.20
C ASN A 745 -1.53 18.56 15.89
N PRO A 746 -0.44 19.25 15.47
CA PRO A 746 0.89 19.07 16.04
C PRO A 746 0.99 19.32 17.56
N ASP A 747 0.12 20.17 18.12
CA ASP A 747 0.12 20.47 19.56
C ASP A 747 -0.79 19.56 20.41
N VAL A 748 -1.39 18.53 19.80
CA VAL A 748 -2.34 17.61 20.46
C VAL A 748 -1.84 16.17 20.29
N LEU A 749 -1.66 15.45 21.40
CA LEU A 749 -1.32 14.02 21.33
C LEU A 749 -2.54 13.17 20.96
N GLY A 750 -3.71 13.53 21.51
CA GLY A 750 -4.97 12.82 21.31
C GLY A 750 -5.64 12.44 22.63
N LYS A 751 -6.77 11.74 22.54
CA LYS A 751 -7.49 11.24 23.72
C LYS A 751 -6.77 10.06 24.36
N ILE A 752 -6.80 9.97 25.68
CA ILE A 752 -6.11 8.92 26.47
C ILE A 752 -6.38 7.51 25.93
N GLY A 753 -7.63 7.17 25.59
CA GLY A 753 -7.99 5.85 25.04
C GLY A 753 -7.26 5.45 23.73
N HIS A 754 -6.71 6.41 22.99
CA HIS A 754 -5.96 6.20 21.75
C HIS A 754 -4.43 6.24 21.92
N LEU A 755 -3.94 6.72 23.06
CA LEU A 755 -2.49 6.93 23.28
C LEU A 755 -1.75 5.65 23.68
N ALA A 756 -2.46 4.61 24.09
CA ALA A 756 -1.90 3.34 24.52
C ALA A 756 -2.67 2.15 23.97
N LEU A 757 -1.96 1.03 23.86
CA LEU A 757 -2.48 -0.27 23.46
C LEU A 757 -2.23 -1.27 24.58
N VAL A 758 -3.14 -2.23 24.73
CA VAL A 758 -3.05 -3.31 25.72
C VAL A 758 -3.29 -4.63 25.03
N GLU A 759 -2.35 -5.57 25.18
CA GLU A 759 -2.37 -6.87 24.50
C GLU A 759 -3.50 -7.78 25.00
N ASP A 760 -3.69 -7.86 26.32
CA ASP A 760 -4.62 -8.79 26.97
C ASP A 760 -6.04 -8.22 27.11
N ASP A 761 -7.06 -9.05 26.90
CA ASP A 761 -8.44 -8.60 26.87
C ASP A 761 -9.01 -8.21 28.23
N ASP A 762 -8.73 -9.03 29.23
CA ASP A 762 -9.15 -8.83 30.61
C ASP A 762 -8.42 -7.62 31.20
N VAL A 763 -7.11 -7.50 30.92
CA VAL A 763 -6.29 -6.36 31.37
C VAL A 763 -6.80 -5.05 30.83
N ALA A 764 -7.07 -4.98 29.52
CA ALA A 764 -7.56 -3.75 28.92
C ALA A 764 -8.93 -3.35 29.49
N THR A 765 -9.79 -4.32 29.75
CA THR A 765 -11.10 -4.09 30.38
C THR A 765 -10.91 -3.42 31.74
N VAL A 766 -10.06 -3.98 32.61
CA VAL A 766 -9.90 -3.47 33.98
C VAL A 766 -9.13 -2.17 34.06
N ILE A 767 -8.10 -1.97 33.22
CA ILE A 767 -7.35 -0.70 33.17
C ILE A 767 -8.24 0.40 32.56
N SER A 768 -8.95 0.12 31.46
CA SER A 768 -9.86 1.11 30.84
C SER A 768 -11.00 1.48 31.78
N TRP A 769 -11.57 0.51 32.48
CA TRP A 769 -12.58 0.77 33.52
C TRP A 769 -12.00 1.58 34.69
N HIS A 770 -10.78 1.31 35.12
CA HIS A 770 -10.14 2.10 36.17
C HIS A 770 -9.99 3.57 35.77
N LEU A 771 -9.68 3.81 34.49
CA LEU A 771 -9.51 5.13 33.89
C LEU A 771 -10.77 5.68 33.23
N LEU A 772 -11.95 5.10 33.45
CA LEU A 772 -13.17 5.45 32.70
C LEU A 772 -13.53 6.94 32.80
N GLY A 773 -13.18 7.59 33.91
CA GLY A 773 -13.41 9.03 34.11
C GLY A 773 -12.44 9.94 33.36
N ASP A 774 -11.31 9.41 32.88
CA ASP A 774 -10.23 10.16 32.23
C ASP A 774 -9.97 9.68 30.79
N ILE A 775 -10.51 8.54 30.37
CA ILE A 775 -10.16 7.90 29.09
C ILE A 775 -10.52 8.75 27.85
N ASP A 776 -11.55 9.60 27.99
CA ASP A 776 -12.00 10.54 26.97
C ASP A 776 -11.27 11.90 27.02
N CYS A 777 -10.38 12.13 27.99
CA CYS A 777 -9.65 13.39 28.15
C CYS A 777 -8.56 13.53 27.07
N VAL A 778 -8.48 14.73 26.50
CA VAL A 778 -7.57 15.09 25.39
C VAL A 778 -6.25 15.62 25.95
N VAL A 779 -5.15 14.97 25.59
CA VAL A 779 -3.81 15.39 25.99
C VAL A 779 -3.22 16.34 24.96
N THR A 780 -2.70 17.47 25.43
CA THR A 780 -2.07 18.50 24.59
C THR A 780 -0.66 18.81 25.07
N MET A 781 0.20 19.27 24.16
CA MET A 781 1.59 19.66 24.50
C MET A 781 1.62 20.94 25.33
N THR A 782 0.70 21.87 25.09
CA THR A 782 0.70 23.21 25.70
C THR A 782 -0.64 23.59 26.32
N THR A 783 -0.61 24.44 27.34
CA THR A 783 -1.80 25.01 27.98
C THR A 783 -2.64 25.84 27.01
N VAL A 784 -2.01 26.47 26.02
CA VAL A 784 -2.71 27.25 24.98
C VAL A 784 -3.57 26.33 24.10
N ALA A 785 -3.04 25.19 23.67
CA ALA A 785 -3.79 24.22 22.89
C ALA A 785 -4.93 23.59 23.70
N ALA A 786 -4.69 23.25 24.98
CA ALA A 786 -5.75 22.80 25.88
C ALA A 786 -6.88 23.83 26.03
N ARG A 787 -6.53 25.11 26.23
CA ARG A 787 -7.51 26.19 26.38
C ARG A 787 -8.35 26.36 25.12
N LYS A 788 -7.73 26.30 23.94
CA LYS A 788 -8.45 26.36 22.66
C LYS A 788 -9.50 25.26 22.56
N ILE A 789 -9.14 24.01 22.84
CA ILE A 789 -10.08 22.87 22.81
C ILE A 789 -11.18 23.04 23.87
N TYR A 790 -10.84 23.52 25.06
CA TYR A 790 -11.82 23.81 26.11
C TYR A 790 -12.84 24.86 25.64
N ASP A 791 -12.37 25.98 25.07
CA ASP A 791 -13.23 27.06 24.60
C ASP A 791 -14.10 26.60 23.41
N ASP A 792 -13.51 25.92 22.41
CA ASP A 792 -14.20 25.40 21.22
C ASP A 792 -15.30 24.38 21.57
N THR A 793 -15.11 23.63 22.66
CA THR A 793 -16.09 22.64 23.15
C THR A 793 -16.99 23.18 24.25
N GLN A 794 -16.90 24.47 24.59
CA GLN A 794 -17.65 25.12 25.67
C GLN A 794 -17.48 24.41 27.02
N GLY A 795 -16.27 23.93 27.29
CA GLY A 795 -15.90 23.22 28.51
C GLY A 795 -16.45 21.81 28.65
N LYS A 796 -17.10 21.25 27.61
CA LYS A 796 -17.61 19.87 27.63
C LYS A 796 -16.49 18.83 27.56
N GLN A 797 -15.41 19.13 26.85
CA GLN A 797 -14.28 18.22 26.68
C GLN A 797 -13.27 18.41 27.81
N GLN A 798 -12.89 17.32 28.48
CA GLN A 798 -11.76 17.31 29.41
C GLN A 798 -10.45 17.42 28.64
N VAL A 799 -9.52 18.23 29.16
CA VAL A 799 -8.20 18.48 28.56
C VAL A 799 -7.11 18.36 29.62
N MET A 800 -5.95 17.83 29.21
CA MET A 800 -4.76 17.69 30.04
C MET A 800 -3.54 18.31 29.31
N PRO A 801 -3.11 19.52 29.68
CA PRO A 801 -1.92 20.13 29.09
C PRO A 801 -0.64 19.66 29.78
N LEU A 802 0.25 19.03 29.01
CA LEU A 802 1.47 18.39 29.53
C LEU A 802 2.45 19.37 30.17
N ASP A 803 2.50 20.62 29.70
CA ASP A 803 3.34 21.68 30.28
C ASP A 803 2.95 22.07 31.72
N THR A 804 1.78 21.62 32.21
CA THR A 804 1.33 21.79 33.60
C THR A 804 1.38 20.52 34.43
N VAL A 805 1.68 19.37 33.82
CA VAL A 805 1.72 18.08 34.50
C VAL A 805 3.06 17.90 35.18
N PHE A 806 3.05 17.81 36.51
CA PHE A 806 4.24 17.48 37.27
C PHE A 806 4.59 16.00 37.10
N TRP A 807 5.82 15.71 36.66
CA TRP A 807 6.30 14.34 36.47
C TRP A 807 7.47 14.01 37.40
N ARG A 808 7.38 12.89 38.12
CA ARG A 808 8.53 12.23 38.76
C ARG A 808 8.83 10.95 38.00
N ASN A 809 10.09 10.79 37.61
CA ASN A 809 10.53 9.60 36.90
C ASN A 809 10.47 8.37 37.82
N ASN A 810 9.35 7.63 37.76
CA ASN A 810 9.09 6.45 38.59
C ASN A 810 9.48 5.11 37.93
N ARG A 811 10.12 5.13 36.75
CA ARG A 811 10.52 3.92 36.01
C ARG A 811 11.43 2.97 36.79
N SER A 812 12.19 3.49 37.74
CA SER A 812 13.14 2.70 38.55
C SER A 812 12.58 2.27 39.91
N ARG A 813 11.29 2.49 40.18
CA ARG A 813 10.70 2.11 41.47
C ARG A 813 10.32 0.63 41.47
N PRO A 814 10.91 -0.21 42.33
CA PRO A 814 10.53 -1.61 42.41
C PRO A 814 9.13 -1.79 43.00
N LEU A 815 8.52 -2.94 42.78
CA LEU A 815 7.23 -3.29 43.39
C LEU A 815 7.32 -3.22 44.92
N PRO A 816 6.22 -2.89 45.63
CA PRO A 816 6.24 -2.68 47.08
C PRO A 816 6.83 -3.82 47.92
N HIS A 817 6.72 -5.06 47.45
CA HIS A 817 7.28 -6.23 48.16
C HIS A 817 8.79 -6.39 47.96
N ILE A 818 9.41 -5.72 46.99
CA ILE A 818 10.85 -5.78 46.70
C ILE A 818 11.55 -4.60 47.40
N LYS A 819 12.46 -4.91 48.33
CA LYS A 819 13.31 -3.93 49.02
C LYS A 819 14.78 -4.32 48.89
N ASN A 820 15.62 -3.41 48.42
CA ASN A 820 17.06 -3.65 48.20
C ASN A 820 17.34 -4.93 47.39
N ASP A 821 16.61 -5.11 46.28
CA ASP A 821 16.66 -6.30 45.40
C ASP A 821 16.37 -7.63 46.10
N ARG A 822 15.64 -7.60 47.23
CA ARG A 822 15.17 -8.78 47.95
C ARG A 822 13.68 -8.69 48.25
N ASP A 823 12.99 -9.82 48.11
CA ASP A 823 11.57 -9.93 48.43
C ASP A 823 11.36 -9.91 49.95
N SER A 824 10.61 -8.92 50.43
CA SER A 824 10.15 -8.82 51.83
C SER A 824 9.15 -9.92 52.18
N PHE A 825 8.40 -10.42 51.19
CA PHE A 825 7.55 -11.61 51.26
C PHE A 825 7.31 -12.13 49.84
N ARG A 826 6.95 -13.40 49.70
CA ARG A 826 6.60 -13.98 48.39
C ARG A 826 5.12 -13.79 48.09
N PRO A 827 4.75 -13.11 46.99
CA PRO A 827 3.35 -13.03 46.55
C PRO A 827 2.86 -14.39 46.04
N ILE A 828 1.57 -14.69 46.24
CA ILE A 828 0.93 -15.93 45.76
C ILE A 828 0.54 -15.83 44.27
N GLY A 829 0.35 -14.60 43.76
CA GLY A 829 0.11 -14.33 42.34
C GLY A 829 1.23 -13.49 41.71
N ASN A 830 1.02 -13.00 40.49
CA ASN A 830 1.98 -12.21 39.71
C ASN A 830 1.67 -10.70 39.76
N PRO A 831 2.22 -9.94 40.74
CA PRO A 831 2.05 -8.49 40.80
C PRO A 831 2.81 -7.80 39.67
N VAL A 832 2.12 -7.02 38.84
CA VAL A 832 2.73 -6.19 37.78
C VAL A 832 2.18 -4.77 37.86
N PHE A 833 2.99 -3.73 37.64
CA PHE A 833 2.43 -2.38 37.55
C PHE A 833 1.57 -2.24 36.29
N ALA A 834 0.37 -1.68 36.42
CA ALA A 834 -0.56 -1.54 35.29
C ALA A 834 0.03 -0.71 34.14
N ARG A 835 0.88 0.29 34.45
CA ARG A 835 1.58 1.12 33.46
C ARG A 835 2.59 0.35 32.60
N ASP A 836 3.14 -0.76 33.10
CA ASP A 836 4.14 -1.57 32.39
C ASP A 836 3.48 -2.51 31.35
N LEU A 837 2.15 -2.61 31.38
CA LEU A 837 1.33 -3.38 30.44
C LEU A 837 0.85 -2.52 29.26
N LEU A 838 1.12 -1.21 29.27
CA LEU A 838 0.76 -0.28 28.21
C LEU A 838 1.83 -0.25 27.11
N ILE A 839 1.40 -0.33 25.86
CA ILE A 839 2.25 -0.21 24.67
C ILE A 839 1.94 1.12 24.01
N PHE A 840 2.96 1.96 23.82
CA PHE A 840 2.79 3.30 23.23
C PHE A 840 3.23 3.27 21.75
N PRO A 841 2.29 3.39 20.79
CA PRO A 841 2.63 3.37 19.36
C PRO A 841 3.31 4.68 18.90
N GLU A 842 2.97 5.81 19.51
CA GLU A 842 3.45 7.15 19.16
C GLU A 842 3.79 7.92 20.45
N ASN A 843 4.75 8.85 20.39
CA ASN A 843 5.10 9.77 21.48
C ASN A 843 5.34 9.11 22.86
N ALA A 844 6.06 7.98 22.88
CA ALA A 844 6.19 7.12 24.05
C ALA A 844 6.66 7.82 25.34
N GLU A 845 7.55 8.81 25.25
CA GLU A 845 8.02 9.58 26.41
C GLU A 845 6.90 10.41 27.03
N ASN A 846 6.16 11.15 26.20
CA ASN A 846 5.03 11.97 26.66
C ASN A 846 3.88 11.11 27.19
N CYS A 847 3.57 9.99 26.51
CA CYS A 847 2.55 9.06 26.97
C CYS A 847 2.91 8.47 28.34
N GLN A 848 4.18 8.17 28.63
CA GLN A 848 4.59 7.71 29.95
C GLN A 848 4.33 8.74 31.05
N ILE A 849 4.51 10.03 30.77
CA ILE A 849 4.19 11.12 31.71
C ILE A 849 2.69 11.13 32.01
N VAL A 850 1.85 11.03 30.99
CA VAL A 850 0.38 10.97 31.12
C VAL A 850 -0.03 9.78 31.98
N PHE A 851 0.32 8.57 31.55
CA PHE A 851 -0.16 7.35 32.18
C PHE A 851 0.46 7.10 33.55
N GLY A 852 1.67 7.56 33.80
CA GLY A 852 2.25 7.46 35.13
C GLY A 852 1.58 8.39 36.15
N ASN A 853 0.96 9.50 35.72
CA ASN A 853 0.11 10.33 36.58
C ASN A 853 -1.28 9.73 36.78
N LEU A 854 -1.90 9.20 35.72
CA LEU A 854 -3.25 8.64 35.76
C LEU A 854 -3.33 7.31 36.52
N LEU A 855 -2.41 6.39 36.24
CA LEU A 855 -2.38 5.05 36.88
C LEU A 855 -1.59 5.04 38.18
N GLY A 856 -0.66 5.99 38.37
CA GLY A 856 0.22 6.01 39.53
C GLY A 856 0.94 4.67 39.74
N ASP A 857 0.91 4.18 40.98
CA ASP A 857 1.49 2.89 41.39
C ASP A 857 0.47 1.74 41.38
N THR A 858 -0.61 1.83 40.59
CA THR A 858 -1.61 0.76 40.50
C THR A 858 -0.99 -0.56 40.04
N ILE A 859 -1.33 -1.65 40.72
CA ILE A 859 -0.79 -3.00 40.47
C ILE A 859 -1.92 -3.90 39.99
N LEU A 860 -1.64 -4.69 38.96
CA LEU A 860 -2.48 -5.78 38.48
C LEU A 860 -2.06 -7.10 39.15
N MET A 861 -3.06 -7.88 39.56
CA MET A 861 -2.95 -9.21 40.18
C MET A 861 -3.81 -10.22 39.39
N ASP A 862 -3.60 -11.51 39.63
CA ASP A 862 -4.32 -12.56 38.92
C ASP A 862 -5.80 -12.65 39.35
N ASP A 863 -6.05 -12.66 40.67
CA ASP A 863 -7.38 -12.84 41.25
C ASP A 863 -7.54 -12.10 42.59
N LEU A 864 -8.76 -12.13 43.16
CA LEU A 864 -9.09 -11.40 44.39
C LEU A 864 -8.36 -11.95 45.63
N ASP A 865 -8.14 -13.26 45.71
CA ASP A 865 -7.51 -13.90 46.87
C ASP A 865 -6.02 -13.58 46.93
N SER A 866 -5.33 -13.69 45.79
CA SER A 866 -3.94 -13.28 45.62
C SER A 866 -3.76 -11.78 45.87
N ALA A 867 -4.69 -10.92 45.43
CA ALA A 867 -4.66 -9.48 45.70
C ALA A 867 -4.82 -9.16 47.19
N ASN A 868 -5.74 -9.83 47.89
CA ASN A 868 -5.91 -9.67 49.34
C ASN A 868 -4.68 -10.16 50.12
N HIS A 869 -4.10 -11.29 49.71
CA HIS A 869 -2.86 -11.81 50.29
C HIS A 869 -1.71 -10.81 50.08
N TYR A 870 -1.55 -10.30 48.87
CA TYR A 870 -0.53 -9.31 48.53
C TYR A 870 -0.66 -8.06 49.38
N ARG A 871 -1.86 -7.49 49.48
CA ARG A 871 -2.14 -6.33 50.32
C ARG A 871 -1.75 -6.59 51.78
N LYS A 872 -2.13 -7.74 52.34
CA LYS A 872 -1.78 -8.12 53.72
C LYS A 872 -0.26 -8.11 53.93
N GLY A 873 0.51 -8.71 53.01
CA GLY A 873 1.98 -8.71 53.07
C GLY A 873 2.60 -7.31 52.96
N VAL A 874 2.11 -6.46 52.05
CA VAL A 874 2.61 -5.08 51.89
C VAL A 874 2.35 -4.24 53.14
N VAL A 875 1.13 -4.33 53.71
CA VAL A 875 0.74 -3.57 54.91
C VAL A 875 1.50 -4.08 56.15
N GLN A 876 1.68 -5.40 56.29
CA GLN A 876 2.52 -5.99 57.36
C GLN A 876 3.97 -5.52 57.28
N SER A 877 4.46 -5.25 56.06
CA SER A 877 5.79 -4.69 55.80
C SER A 877 5.90 -3.18 56.07
N LYS A 878 4.84 -2.57 56.64
CA LYS A 878 4.69 -1.13 56.95
C LYS A 878 4.82 -0.20 55.74
N ILE A 879 4.34 -0.64 54.58
CA ILE A 879 4.36 0.14 53.33
C ILE A 879 2.92 0.47 52.93
N PRO A 880 2.62 1.69 52.45
CA PRO A 880 1.34 1.99 51.83
C PRO A 880 1.10 1.11 50.61
N CYS A 881 0.00 0.37 50.60
CA CYS A 881 -0.38 -0.47 49.47
C CYS A 881 -1.20 0.36 48.45
N PRO A 882 -0.78 0.43 47.17
CA PRO A 882 -1.51 1.13 46.13
C PRO A 882 -2.83 0.42 45.81
N THR A 883 -3.61 0.99 44.89
CA THR A 883 -4.79 0.32 44.34
C THR A 883 -4.36 -0.98 43.64
N LEU A 884 -5.08 -2.07 43.90
CA LEU A 884 -4.90 -3.34 43.23
C LEU A 884 -6.09 -3.59 42.30
N LEU A 885 -5.81 -4.00 41.08
CA LEU A 885 -6.77 -4.50 40.10
C LEU A 885 -6.51 -5.99 39.91
N THR A 886 -7.54 -6.78 39.66
CA THR A 886 -7.40 -8.20 39.30
C THR A 886 -7.77 -8.41 37.84
N ARG A 887 -7.25 -9.46 37.21
CA ARG A 887 -7.68 -9.84 35.84
C ARG A 887 -9.15 -10.22 35.78
N GLN A 888 -9.70 -10.77 36.86
CA GLN A 888 -11.12 -11.14 36.99
C GLN A 888 -12.07 -9.93 37.15
N GLY A 889 -11.53 -8.71 37.27
CA GLY A 889 -12.33 -7.49 37.29
C GLY A 889 -12.63 -6.92 38.67
N GLU A 890 -11.96 -7.34 39.73
CA GLU A 890 -12.09 -6.73 41.05
C GLU A 890 -11.08 -5.60 41.28
N ARG A 891 -11.49 -4.60 42.09
CA ARG A 891 -10.64 -3.52 42.56
C ARG A 891 -10.57 -3.49 44.09
N ILE A 892 -9.36 -3.53 44.62
CA ILE A 892 -9.06 -3.22 46.02
C ILE A 892 -8.45 -1.82 46.05
N ARG A 893 -9.18 -0.85 46.59
CA ARG A 893 -8.68 0.54 46.69
C ARG A 893 -7.46 0.61 47.63
N SER A 894 -6.67 1.67 47.53
CA SER A 894 -5.50 1.90 48.40
C SER A 894 -5.82 1.87 49.90
N ASN A 895 -7.03 2.26 50.31
CA ASN A 895 -7.52 2.16 51.69
C ASN A 895 -8.00 0.75 52.10
N GLY A 896 -8.03 -0.21 51.17
CA GLY A 896 -8.39 -1.60 51.42
C GLY A 896 -9.85 -1.95 51.18
N LYS A 897 -10.67 -1.01 50.70
CA LYS A 897 -12.06 -1.27 50.34
C LYS A 897 -12.16 -2.08 49.04
N PHE A 898 -12.87 -3.20 49.08
CA PHE A 898 -13.22 -4.03 47.92
C PHE A 898 -14.68 -4.53 48.03
N GLY A 899 -15.26 -5.01 46.93
CA GLY A 899 -16.67 -5.44 46.85
C GLY A 899 -17.66 -4.33 46.49
N GLY A 900 -18.85 -4.74 46.02
CA GLY A 900 -19.90 -3.86 45.49
C GLY A 900 -19.72 -3.49 44.00
N LEU A 901 -20.79 -3.04 43.34
CA LEU A 901 -20.80 -2.75 41.89
C LEU A 901 -19.72 -1.75 41.45
N GLN A 902 -19.36 -0.79 42.31
CA GLN A 902 -18.33 0.20 42.01
C GLN A 902 -16.88 -0.34 42.06
N ASN A 903 -16.66 -1.55 42.59
CA ASN A 903 -15.35 -2.19 42.64
C ASN A 903 -15.30 -3.47 41.80
N LYS A 904 -16.25 -3.63 40.88
CA LYS A 904 -16.28 -4.70 39.89
C LYS A 904 -16.34 -4.09 38.49
N ALA A 905 -15.40 -4.48 37.64
CA ALA A 905 -15.36 -4.06 36.26
C ALA A 905 -16.59 -4.61 35.51
N PRO A 906 -17.27 -3.79 34.69
CA PRO A 906 -18.33 -4.29 33.84
C PRO A 906 -17.73 -5.12 32.70
N PRO A 907 -18.54 -5.99 32.04
CA PRO A 907 -18.16 -6.64 30.79
C PRO A 907 -17.71 -5.61 29.75
N ILE A 908 -16.76 -6.00 28.89
CA ILE A 908 -16.10 -5.10 27.92
C ILE A 908 -17.10 -4.39 27.00
N GLU A 909 -18.21 -5.02 26.65
CA GLU A 909 -19.27 -4.46 25.79
C GLU A 909 -19.96 -3.25 26.43
N ARG A 910 -20.03 -3.23 27.77
CA ARG A 910 -20.64 -2.12 28.52
C ARG A 910 -19.75 -0.89 28.62
N LEU A 911 -18.47 -1.00 28.25
CA LEU A 911 -17.56 0.14 28.15
C LEU A 911 -17.81 0.98 26.89
N ARG A 912 -18.74 0.57 26.01
CA ARG A 912 -19.21 1.35 24.83
C ARG A 912 -18.07 1.91 23.97
N GLY A 913 -17.02 1.12 23.77
CA GLY A 913 -15.87 1.53 22.95
C GLY A 913 -14.79 2.33 23.67
N GLN A 914 -14.99 2.68 24.95
CA GLN A 914 -14.01 3.32 25.81
C GLN A 914 -13.05 2.27 26.39
N VAL A 915 -12.33 1.59 25.50
CA VAL A 915 -11.36 0.54 25.85
C VAL A 915 -10.11 0.72 25.01
N PHE A 916 -8.94 0.52 25.61
CA PHE A 916 -7.66 0.57 24.88
C PHE A 916 -7.64 -0.44 23.72
N GLY A 917 -7.06 -0.03 22.59
CA GLY A 917 -6.87 -0.92 21.44
C GLY A 917 -5.88 -2.05 21.74
N ALA A 918 -5.96 -3.13 20.96
CA ALA A 918 -4.94 -4.17 20.96
C ALA A 918 -3.83 -3.84 19.95
N PRO A 919 -2.55 -4.12 20.27
CA PRO A 919 -1.44 -3.97 19.33
C PRO A 919 -1.56 -4.96 18.17
N LEU A 920 -0.75 -4.74 17.13
CA LEU A 920 -0.57 -5.76 16.10
C LEU A 920 0.08 -7.01 16.71
N PRO A 921 -0.25 -8.22 16.20
CA PRO A 921 0.37 -9.45 16.67
C PRO A 921 1.90 -9.39 16.57
N LYS A 922 2.63 -9.97 17.54
CA LYS A 922 4.10 -10.03 17.53
C LYS A 922 4.67 -10.66 16.25
N ASP A 923 3.91 -11.59 15.66
CA ASP A 923 4.26 -12.24 14.39
C ASP A 923 4.28 -11.27 13.20
N TYR A 924 3.47 -10.19 13.23
CA TYR A 924 3.48 -9.15 12.20
C TYR A 924 4.85 -8.47 12.12
N HIS A 925 5.39 -8.04 13.27
CA HIS A 925 6.70 -7.40 13.34
C HIS A 925 7.83 -8.38 13.03
N THR A 926 7.68 -9.64 13.46
CA THR A 926 8.60 -10.73 13.12
C THR A 926 8.66 -10.96 11.61
N PHE A 927 7.52 -11.01 10.92
CA PHE A 927 7.46 -11.17 9.47
C PHE A 927 8.03 -9.97 8.73
N MET A 928 7.80 -8.75 9.21
CA MET A 928 8.40 -7.54 8.65
C MET A 928 9.94 -7.61 8.64
N GLY A 929 10.54 -7.96 9.78
CA GLY A 929 11.99 -8.14 9.87
C GLY A 929 12.51 -9.29 9.01
N GLN A 930 11.78 -10.40 8.95
CA GLN A 930 12.12 -11.53 8.08
C GLN A 930 12.04 -11.19 6.58
N ILE A 931 11.05 -10.39 6.17
CA ILE A 931 10.90 -9.92 4.77
C ILE A 931 12.09 -9.02 4.39
N ASP A 932 12.46 -8.07 5.24
CA ASP A 932 13.62 -7.21 4.97
C ASP A 932 14.92 -8.02 4.83
N LEU A 933 15.15 -8.97 5.75
CA LEU A 933 16.32 -9.85 5.69
C LEU A 933 16.33 -10.73 4.43
N LEU A 934 15.17 -11.23 3.98
CA LEU A 934 15.04 -11.98 2.73
C LEU A 934 15.33 -11.12 1.50
N GLN A 935 14.88 -9.86 1.48
CA GLN A 935 15.17 -8.94 0.38
C GLN A 935 16.67 -8.63 0.30
N GLN A 936 17.32 -8.42 1.44
CA GLN A 936 18.77 -8.24 1.50
C GLN A 936 19.52 -9.48 1.01
N TYR A 937 19.08 -10.68 1.42
CA TYR A 937 19.66 -11.95 0.96
C TYR A 937 19.46 -12.16 -0.56
N ARG A 938 18.27 -11.88 -1.07
CA ARG A 938 17.95 -11.92 -2.51
C ARG A 938 18.91 -11.08 -3.33
N LEU A 939 19.10 -9.81 -2.94
CA LEU A 939 20.01 -8.87 -3.61
C LEU A 939 21.47 -9.32 -3.52
N ALA A 940 21.89 -9.87 -2.37
CA ALA A 940 23.24 -10.39 -2.20
C ALA A 940 23.49 -11.61 -3.10
N MET A 941 22.52 -12.52 -3.22
CA MET A 941 22.59 -13.72 -4.05
C MET A 941 22.64 -13.37 -5.56
N GLU A 942 21.85 -12.38 -5.98
CA GLU A 942 21.87 -11.87 -7.36
C GLU A 942 23.22 -11.24 -7.73
N LYS A 943 23.77 -10.42 -6.82
CA LYS A 943 25.11 -9.83 -6.97
C LYS A 943 26.22 -10.88 -6.98
N SER A 944 26.12 -11.89 -6.11
CA SER A 944 27.06 -13.02 -6.04
C SER A 944 27.09 -13.80 -7.35
N ARG A 945 25.91 -14.07 -7.95
CA ARG A 945 25.78 -14.70 -9.27
C ARG A 945 26.43 -13.86 -10.37
N GLN A 946 26.10 -12.57 -10.44
CA GLN A 946 26.62 -11.66 -11.48
C GLN A 946 28.14 -11.56 -11.45
N VAL A 947 28.73 -11.31 -10.27
CA VAL A 947 30.18 -11.18 -10.11
C VAL A 947 30.89 -12.50 -10.44
N LYS A 948 30.26 -13.64 -10.15
CA LYS A 948 30.79 -14.96 -10.52
C LYS A 948 30.73 -15.20 -12.03
N GLU A 949 29.64 -14.81 -12.70
CA GLU A 949 29.52 -14.86 -14.16
C GLU A 949 30.56 -13.98 -14.85
N ASP A 950 30.81 -12.78 -14.34
CA ASP A 950 31.85 -11.87 -14.85
C ASP A 950 33.25 -12.48 -14.69
N PHE A 951 33.55 -13.09 -13.53
CA PHE A 951 34.81 -13.79 -13.29
C PHE A 951 34.97 -15.02 -14.21
N ASP A 952 33.96 -15.87 -14.30
CA ASP A 952 33.99 -17.08 -15.13
C ASP A 952 34.09 -16.72 -16.62
N GLY A 953 33.39 -15.68 -17.06
CA GLY A 953 33.48 -15.14 -18.42
C GLY A 953 34.88 -14.64 -18.76
N HIS A 954 35.52 -13.91 -17.83
CA HIS A 954 36.89 -13.48 -18.02
C HIS A 954 37.89 -14.65 -18.01
N MET A 955 37.68 -15.66 -17.16
CA MET A 955 38.49 -16.89 -17.17
C MET A 955 38.33 -17.69 -18.47
N GLN A 956 37.14 -17.68 -19.09
CA GLN A 956 36.93 -18.27 -20.42
C GLN A 956 37.65 -17.48 -21.52
N TYR A 957 37.64 -16.16 -21.45
CA TYR A 957 38.40 -15.31 -22.37
C TYR A 957 39.89 -15.63 -22.36
N LEU A 958 40.49 -15.82 -21.17
CA LEU A 958 41.91 -16.19 -21.06
C LEU A 958 42.22 -17.59 -21.60
N LYS A 959 41.23 -18.50 -21.60
CA LYS A 959 41.34 -19.83 -22.21
C LYS A 959 40.93 -19.84 -23.69
N SER A 960 40.63 -18.69 -24.28
CA SER A 960 40.27 -18.60 -25.69
C SER A 960 41.43 -19.05 -26.58
N PRO A 961 41.16 -19.61 -27.77
CA PRO A 961 42.22 -20.00 -28.70
C PRO A 961 43.17 -18.86 -29.03
N GLU A 962 42.66 -17.62 -29.10
CA GLU A 962 43.46 -16.43 -29.36
C GLU A 962 44.45 -16.13 -28.23
N MET A 963 44.03 -16.25 -26.97
CA MET A 963 44.88 -15.98 -25.81
C MET A 963 45.91 -17.08 -25.57
N VAL A 964 45.52 -18.35 -25.78
CA VAL A 964 46.45 -19.49 -25.74
C VAL A 964 47.49 -19.37 -26.85
N GLN A 965 47.08 -18.99 -28.07
CA GLN A 965 48.01 -18.76 -29.16
C GLN A 965 49.01 -17.63 -28.84
N LYS A 966 48.56 -16.52 -28.24
CA LYS A 966 49.45 -15.44 -27.80
C LYS A 966 50.42 -15.88 -26.70
N GLU A 967 49.99 -16.78 -25.81
CA GLU A 967 50.86 -17.36 -24.77
C GLU A 967 51.93 -18.29 -25.37
N GLU A 968 51.53 -19.17 -26.31
CA GLU A 968 52.45 -20.04 -27.06
C GLU A 968 53.43 -19.23 -27.93
N GLU A 969 52.96 -18.18 -28.60
CA GLU A 969 53.79 -17.27 -29.40
C GLU A 969 54.82 -16.54 -28.53
N MET A 970 54.43 -16.09 -27.34
CA MET A 970 55.33 -15.47 -26.37
C MET A 970 56.40 -16.47 -25.89
N ASP A 971 56.02 -17.69 -25.51
CA ASP A 971 56.96 -18.73 -25.06
C ASP A 971 57.96 -19.13 -26.16
N GLU A 972 57.48 -19.25 -27.41
CA GLU A 972 58.33 -19.55 -28.56
C GLU A 972 59.29 -18.38 -28.85
N GLN A 973 58.82 -17.14 -28.78
CA GLN A 973 59.67 -15.96 -28.95
C GLN A 973 60.69 -15.81 -27.81
N GLU A 974 60.33 -16.13 -26.56
CA GLU A 974 61.28 -16.15 -25.42
C GLU A 974 62.35 -17.24 -25.61
N LYS A 975 61.97 -18.41 -26.09
CA LYS A 975 62.92 -19.49 -26.40
C LYS A 975 63.86 -19.10 -27.54
N GLN A 976 63.33 -18.53 -28.62
CA GLN A 976 64.13 -18.01 -29.72
C GLN A 976 65.07 -16.89 -29.27
N LEU A 977 64.60 -16.01 -28.38
CA LEU A 977 65.42 -14.96 -27.77
C LEU A 977 66.59 -15.58 -27.00
N LYS A 978 66.33 -16.58 -26.15
CA LYS A 978 67.35 -17.28 -25.36
C LYS A 978 68.37 -18.05 -26.21
N ASP A 979 67.91 -18.68 -27.29
CA ASP A 979 68.79 -19.38 -28.25
C ASP A 979 69.69 -18.39 -29.01
N ILE A 980 69.14 -17.23 -29.40
CA ILE A 980 69.92 -16.14 -30.02
C ILE A 980 70.93 -15.59 -29.00
N GLU A 981 70.54 -15.34 -27.76
CA GLU A 981 71.45 -14.88 -26.70
C GLU A 981 72.59 -15.89 -26.45
N THR A 982 72.29 -17.18 -26.48
CA THR A 982 73.30 -18.24 -26.32
C THR A 982 74.25 -18.31 -27.52
N LYS A 983 73.74 -18.15 -28.75
CA LYS A 983 74.56 -18.06 -29.98
C LYS A 983 75.44 -16.81 -30.00
N LEU A 984 74.92 -15.68 -29.53
CA LEU A 984 75.66 -14.44 -29.34
C LEU A 984 76.74 -14.60 -28.26
N ALA A 985 76.57 -15.47 -27.26
CA ALA A 985 77.55 -15.69 -26.19
C ALA A 985 78.66 -16.72 -26.51
N SER A 986 78.48 -17.57 -27.54
CA SER A 986 79.31 -18.78 -27.77
C SER A 986 80.23 -18.73 -29.00
N THR A 987 80.34 -17.60 -29.70
CA THR A 987 81.18 -17.49 -30.92
C THR A 987 82.70 -17.49 -30.55
N PRO A 988 83.53 -18.44 -31.02
CA PRO A 988 84.94 -18.51 -30.64
C PRO A 988 85.87 -17.65 -31.51
N VAL A 989 86.87 -17.04 -30.88
CA VAL A 989 88.03 -16.36 -31.48
C VAL A 989 88.83 -17.34 -32.36
N ARG A 990 89.05 -17.01 -33.65
CA ARG A 990 89.97 -17.76 -34.53
C ARG A 990 91.40 -17.23 -34.36
N THR A 991 92.32 -18.05 -33.86
CA THR A 991 93.77 -17.78 -33.89
C THR A 991 94.38 -18.08 -35.28
N PRO A 992 95.37 -17.30 -35.78
CA PRO A 992 95.99 -17.54 -37.09
C PRO A 992 96.99 -18.70 -37.09
N SER A 993 97.03 -19.42 -38.22
CA SER A 993 97.88 -20.59 -38.50
C SER A 993 99.39 -20.32 -38.49
N ALA A 994 100.17 -21.25 -37.93
CA ALA A 994 101.61 -21.36 -38.16
C ALA A 994 101.99 -22.77 -38.67
N ILE A 995 102.88 -22.77 -39.65
CA ILE A 995 103.43 -23.89 -40.44
C ILE A 995 104.35 -24.78 -39.57
N GLY A 996 104.28 -26.13 -39.71
CA GLY A 996 105.24 -27.03 -39.04
C GLY A 996 105.00 -28.55 -39.13
N VAL A 997 105.30 -29.12 -40.30
CA VAL A 997 105.81 -30.48 -40.64
C VAL A 997 105.92 -31.60 -39.56
N LYS A 998 105.23 -32.74 -39.83
CA LYS A 998 105.50 -34.20 -39.62
C LYS A 998 105.97 -34.75 -38.24
N ARG A 999 105.24 -35.77 -37.71
CA ARG A 999 105.49 -37.23 -37.91
C ARG A 999 104.54 -38.13 -37.10
N SER A 1000 103.85 -39.02 -37.82
CA SER A 1000 103.50 -40.45 -37.57
C SER A 1000 103.40 -41.01 -36.14
N LEU A 1001 102.29 -41.69 -35.82
CA LEU A 1001 102.14 -43.17 -35.88
C LEU A 1001 100.72 -43.59 -35.41
N ASP A 1002 100.04 -44.40 -36.24
CA ASP A 1002 99.24 -45.61 -35.95
C ASP A 1002 98.44 -45.68 -34.62
N LYS A 1003 97.18 -46.14 -34.54
CA LYS A 1003 96.55 -47.28 -35.24
C LYS A 1003 95.04 -47.36 -34.92
N ALA A 1004 94.26 -47.80 -35.91
CA ALA A 1004 93.09 -48.70 -35.88
C ALA A 1004 92.18 -48.81 -34.64
N GLY A 1005 90.86 -48.83 -34.89
CA GLY A 1005 89.91 -49.57 -34.06
C GLY A 1005 88.47 -49.07 -34.12
N GLU A 1006 87.68 -49.63 -35.04
CA GLU A 1006 86.24 -49.49 -35.12
C GLU A 1006 85.47 -50.14 -33.95
N SER A 1007 84.27 -49.60 -33.74
CA SER A 1007 83.00 -50.30 -33.44
C SER A 1007 82.56 -50.55 -31.98
N SER A 1008 81.40 -49.93 -31.73
CA SER A 1008 80.15 -50.54 -31.22
C SER A 1008 79.93 -50.75 -29.72
N GLY A 1009 78.71 -50.38 -29.30
CA GLY A 1009 77.92 -51.26 -28.43
C GLY A 1009 77.50 -50.74 -27.05
N MET A 1010 76.33 -50.09 -27.01
CA MET A 1010 75.20 -50.40 -26.11
C MET A 1010 75.37 -50.37 -24.56
N VAL A 1011 74.55 -49.49 -23.95
CA VAL A 1011 73.42 -49.81 -23.03
C VAL A 1011 73.54 -49.60 -21.50
N THR A 1012 72.46 -48.96 -21.01
CA THR A 1012 71.73 -49.04 -19.72
C THR A 1012 72.00 -48.11 -18.52
N LYS A 1013 70.88 -47.44 -18.14
CA LYS A 1013 70.20 -47.32 -16.82
C LYS A 1013 71.05 -46.84 -15.61
N ARG A 1014 70.55 -46.01 -14.68
CA ARG A 1014 69.25 -46.07 -13.96
C ARG A 1014 69.10 -44.83 -13.05
N MET A 1015 67.85 -44.43 -12.82
CA MET A 1015 67.39 -43.42 -11.85
C MET A 1015 67.77 -43.70 -10.39
N ARG A 1016 67.79 -42.64 -9.56
CA ARG A 1016 67.42 -42.73 -8.13
C ARG A 1016 66.69 -41.47 -7.64
N ARG A 1017 65.47 -41.67 -7.13
CA ARG A 1017 64.64 -40.74 -6.32
C ARG A 1017 65.22 -40.59 -4.90
N LYS A 1018 64.93 -39.47 -4.22
CA LYS A 1018 64.53 -39.49 -2.80
C LYS A 1018 63.72 -38.25 -2.38
N LEU A 1019 62.82 -38.52 -1.43
CA LEU A 1019 61.77 -37.71 -0.79
C LEU A 1019 62.30 -36.65 0.19
N LEU A 1020 61.41 -35.73 0.61
CA LEU A 1020 61.12 -35.29 2.00
C LEU A 1020 59.76 -34.54 1.98
N LYS A 1021 58.66 -35.04 2.56
CA LYS A 1021 58.16 -35.08 3.96
C LYS A 1021 57.73 -33.71 4.57
N GLN A 1022 56.44 -33.65 4.89
CA GLN A 1022 55.72 -32.68 5.74
C GLN A 1022 56.06 -32.84 7.23
N ASP A 1023 55.85 -31.79 8.04
CA ASP A 1023 54.77 -31.77 9.04
C ASP A 1023 54.57 -30.39 9.72
N TYR A 1024 53.30 -30.16 10.09
CA TYR A 1024 52.60 -29.10 10.84
C TYR A 1024 52.40 -27.69 10.25
#